data_AF-A0A379LRQ0-F1
#
_entry.id   AF-A0A379LRQ0-F1
#
_cell.length_a   1.000
_cell.length_b   1.000
_cell.length_c   1.000
_cell.angle_alpha   90.00
_cell.angle_beta   90.00
_cell.angle_gamma   90.00
#
_symmetry.space_group_name_H-M   'P 1'
#
loop_
_entity.id
_entity.type
_entity.pdbx_description
1 polymer ?
#
loop_
_entity_poly.entity_id
_entity_poly.type
_entity_poly.pdbx_seq_one_letter_code
_entity_poly.pdbx_strand_id
1 'polypeptide(L)'
;MRELAPDGITGMPSRTAEYLCRQIARLLKGGSLTPETCQRIFAFCGIRPSDAQWRQFLIPVLSCLGLLSLVAGAVFFIAWNWAWLPKMAKFALAELLIVALAVVVWWRWYSTLARNALLATGLSFGALFALYGQIYQTGADSWELFRAWLYVLLPLALITRQNSLWFCSWLVANLAFQLYYNTLPSSLLDLAASDSLARLPTTVLYAYLALLAACLIVREALAWRAITHQPESWLASRWFSRIMAGFLLLQLTAIVAGNLSDWAGGDHLPYITGGWVITLLAGYYLYRYRYPDLCMLTLGIASLTIVGCALIMQLFLLAYDTGDLFLTGILMAFWVAVNGSILLKWQRKLVEKGPIDLAPARLTLLTDTLRQQGLLSASQVEEIKQRGHASDLPWYLRLALSVGGWVAAIIILLLMILMLYATDLLEDPNAATLIIPSLLLAAIARGLLSSQRDGKHHLGLAWAIAATCGLITGVLLQIQSNDVSFIMLSSLTALPILAAMAMAIPDRTYRFMAITALTFFLVLAGYSLARICLSPMAARLAVSVLVAAVIFLWMWTVSHQLRLQAGPYADAVHPLLYGIPCGLMLLSFLGINAAYLTDFLWSASQFSTLQSATGTGIAAGLVLSALSQKRHNQPLFSIITLPAALICGAAALYAPGIGLGLWLILMARYQGSLGLLVMSGGFMVLYVIGWYYFLEVILLQKSLLLLVSGLVLLGLAWGVKKVLPAQIGGASENA
;
A
#
# COMPACT_ATOMS: atom_id res chain seq x y z
N MET A 1 -12.23 -20.07 27.12
CA MET A 1 -11.20 -19.48 26.23
C MET A 1 -11.60 -19.47 24.73
N ARG A 2 -12.90 -19.37 24.39
CA ARG A 2 -13.41 -19.36 22.99
C ARG A 2 -13.73 -17.96 22.42
N GLU A 3 -13.42 -16.87 23.14
CA GLU A 3 -13.79 -15.48 22.76
C GLU A 3 -12.68 -14.68 22.06
N LEU A 4 -11.66 -15.34 21.50
CA LEU A 4 -10.41 -14.70 21.09
C LEU A 4 -10.24 -14.46 19.57
N ALA A 5 -11.31 -14.51 18.78
CA ALA A 5 -11.21 -14.16 17.35
C ALA A 5 -12.21 -13.04 17.00
N PRO A 6 -11.82 -11.76 17.06
CA PRO A 6 -12.54 -10.76 16.28
C PRO A 6 -12.24 -10.99 14.80
N ASP A 7 -13.27 -10.86 13.96
CA ASP A 7 -13.18 -10.99 12.50
C ASP A 7 -11.94 -10.28 11.91
N GLY A 8 -10.98 -11.11 11.55
CA GLY A 8 -9.76 -10.82 10.83
C GLY A 8 -9.42 -12.06 10.04
N ILE A 9 -8.61 -11.92 8.99
CA ILE A 9 -8.11 -13.06 8.19
C ILE A 9 -7.69 -14.18 9.15
N THR A 10 -8.38 -15.31 9.07
CA THR A 10 -8.24 -16.43 10.01
C THR A 10 -6.75 -16.74 10.18
N GLY A 11 -6.22 -16.58 11.39
CA GLY A 11 -4.83 -16.84 11.70
C GLY A 11 -3.91 -15.62 11.87
N MET A 12 -4.36 -14.36 11.70
CA MET A 12 -3.58 -13.17 12.12
C MET A 12 -3.71 -12.90 13.63
N PRO A 13 -2.68 -12.35 14.31
CA PRO A 13 -2.77 -12.03 15.73
C PRO A 13 -3.76 -10.88 16.00
N SER A 14 -4.32 -10.86 17.21
CA SER A 14 -5.24 -9.81 17.63
C SER A 14 -4.53 -8.45 17.71
N ARG A 15 -5.29 -7.35 17.52
CA ARG A 15 -4.75 -5.98 17.62
C ARG A 15 -4.12 -5.70 18.99
N THR A 16 -4.63 -6.33 20.05
CA THR A 16 -4.08 -6.22 21.42
C THR A 16 -2.73 -6.93 21.55
N ALA A 17 -2.59 -8.11 20.93
CA ALA A 17 -1.31 -8.82 20.87
C ALA A 17 -0.27 -8.03 20.06
N GLU A 18 -0.66 -7.46 18.92
CA GLU A 18 0.21 -6.60 18.11
C GLU A 18 0.68 -5.36 18.90
N TYR A 19 -0.23 -4.72 19.65
CA TYR A 19 0.12 -3.59 20.52
C TYR A 19 1.10 -3.97 21.62
N LEU A 20 0.81 -5.05 22.37
CA LEU A 20 1.67 -5.55 23.45
C LEU A 20 3.09 -5.84 22.94
N CYS A 21 3.21 -6.45 21.76
CA CYS A 21 4.53 -6.79 21.21
C CYS A 21 5.33 -5.56 20.76
N ARG A 22 4.68 -4.49 20.30
CA ARG A 22 5.36 -3.21 20.05
C ARG A 22 5.92 -2.60 21.33
N GLN A 23 5.18 -2.70 22.44
CA GLN A 23 5.67 -2.21 23.73
C GLN A 23 6.83 -3.08 24.25
N ILE A 24 6.75 -4.40 24.10
CA ILE A 24 7.83 -5.32 24.46
C ILE A 24 9.10 -5.05 23.64
N ALA A 25 8.99 -4.75 22.34
CA ALA A 25 10.14 -4.37 21.53
C ALA A 25 10.82 -3.08 22.03
N ARG A 26 10.07 -2.17 22.65
CA ARG A 26 10.64 -0.97 23.30
C ARG A 26 11.33 -1.31 24.62
N LEU A 27 10.78 -2.23 25.41
CA LEU A 27 11.41 -2.75 26.64
C LEU A 27 12.71 -3.51 26.33
N LEU A 28 12.75 -4.25 25.23
CA LEU A 28 13.95 -4.90 24.71
C LEU A 28 15.04 -3.86 24.39
N LYS A 29 14.67 -2.75 23.74
CA LYS A 29 15.59 -1.63 23.49
C LYS A 29 16.10 -1.00 24.80
N GLY A 30 15.25 -0.94 25.83
CA GLY A 30 15.62 -0.42 27.15
C GLY A 30 16.53 -1.35 27.97
N GLY A 31 16.87 -2.54 27.46
CA GLY A 31 17.67 -3.54 28.16
C GLY A 31 16.94 -4.27 29.29
N SER A 32 15.64 -4.00 29.49
CA SER A 32 14.84 -4.57 30.58
C SER A 32 14.42 -6.01 30.32
N LEU A 33 14.53 -6.50 29.08
CA LEU A 33 14.15 -7.86 28.66
C LEU A 33 15.28 -8.49 27.84
N THR A 34 15.49 -9.80 28.00
CA THR A 34 16.38 -10.56 27.14
C THR A 34 15.68 -10.93 25.82
N PRO A 35 16.43 -11.07 24.71
CA PRO A 35 15.86 -11.44 23.41
C PRO A 35 15.16 -12.81 23.43
N GLU A 36 15.60 -13.73 24.30
CA GLU A 36 14.99 -15.05 24.48
C GLU A 36 13.61 -14.97 25.14
N THR A 37 13.47 -14.19 26.21
CA THR A 37 12.17 -13.97 26.86
C THR A 37 11.20 -13.26 25.91
N CYS A 38 11.69 -12.29 25.13
CA CYS A 38 10.90 -11.62 24.10
C CYS A 38 10.39 -12.60 23.03
N GLN A 39 11.23 -13.52 22.56
CA GLN A 39 10.83 -14.55 21.60
C GLN A 39 9.74 -15.48 22.17
N ARG A 40 9.84 -15.86 23.45
CA ARG A 40 8.81 -16.67 24.13
C ARG A 40 7.49 -15.93 24.23
N ILE A 41 7.50 -14.63 24.56
CA ILE A 41 6.28 -13.81 24.60
C ILE A 41 5.66 -13.70 23.21
N PHE A 42 6.46 -13.48 22.15
CA PHE A 42 5.94 -13.40 20.78
C PHE A 42 5.33 -14.72 20.29
N ALA A 43 5.87 -15.86 20.72
CA ALA A 43 5.28 -17.17 20.47
C ALA A 43 3.95 -17.35 21.22
N PHE A 44 3.91 -16.98 22.51
CA PHE A 44 2.68 -17.05 23.31
C PHE A 44 1.56 -16.16 22.75
N CYS A 45 1.88 -14.94 22.31
CA CYS A 45 0.92 -14.01 21.72
C CYS A 45 0.48 -14.38 20.30
N GLY A 46 1.01 -15.44 19.68
CA GLY A 46 0.67 -15.87 18.32
C GLY A 46 1.21 -14.95 17.21
N ILE A 47 2.12 -14.03 17.55
CA ILE A 47 2.83 -13.20 16.56
C ILE A 47 3.78 -14.06 15.77
N ARG A 48 4.58 -14.88 16.47
CA ARG A 48 5.30 -15.98 15.83
C ARG A 48 4.32 -17.13 15.62
N PRO A 49 3.88 -17.38 14.37
CA PRO A 49 2.87 -18.39 14.10
C PRO A 49 3.34 -19.79 14.52
N SER A 50 2.50 -20.50 15.26
CA SER A 50 2.59 -21.96 15.37
C SER A 50 2.14 -22.64 14.07
N ASP A 51 2.44 -23.93 13.91
CA ASP A 51 2.05 -24.70 12.73
C ASP A 51 0.53 -24.64 12.44
N ALA A 52 -0.29 -24.70 13.49
CA ALA A 52 -1.74 -24.55 13.37
C ALA A 52 -2.17 -23.15 12.89
N GLN A 53 -1.48 -22.10 13.35
CA GLN A 53 -1.76 -20.72 12.93
C GLN A 53 -1.26 -20.46 11.49
N TRP A 54 -0.13 -21.05 11.09
CA TRP A 54 0.31 -21.07 9.69
C TRP A 54 -0.73 -21.74 8.80
N ARG A 55 -1.28 -22.87 9.22
CA ARG A 55 -2.34 -23.56 8.49
C ARG A 55 -3.58 -22.69 8.30
N GLN A 56 -4.02 -21.98 9.34
CA GLN A 56 -5.18 -21.09 9.28
C GLN A 56 -4.98 -19.91 8.32
N PHE A 57 -3.75 -19.40 8.23
CA PHE A 57 -3.40 -18.29 7.36
C PHE A 57 -3.14 -18.72 5.90
N LEU A 58 -2.33 -19.77 5.70
CA LEU A 58 -1.88 -20.20 4.38
C LEU A 58 -3.02 -20.77 3.52
N ILE A 59 -3.92 -21.58 4.11
CA ILE A 59 -5.02 -22.17 3.33
C ILE A 59 -5.87 -21.12 2.60
N PRO A 60 -6.44 -20.10 3.26
CA PRO A 60 -7.27 -19.11 2.56
C PRO A 60 -6.47 -18.23 1.61
N VAL A 61 -5.24 -17.85 1.97
CA VAL A 61 -4.38 -16.99 1.12
C VAL A 61 -3.96 -17.73 -0.15
N LEU A 62 -3.42 -18.95 -0.03
CA LEU A 62 -3.01 -19.78 -1.17
C LEU A 62 -4.21 -20.15 -2.04
N SER A 63 -5.37 -20.45 -1.44
CA SER A 63 -6.59 -20.75 -2.21
C SER A 63 -7.09 -19.54 -2.99
N CYS A 64 -7.05 -18.35 -2.39
CA CYS A 64 -7.47 -17.11 -3.03
C CYS A 64 -6.53 -16.76 -4.19
N LEU A 65 -5.22 -16.71 -3.93
CA LEU A 65 -4.21 -16.42 -4.95
C LEU A 65 -4.22 -17.47 -6.07
N GLY A 66 -4.38 -18.75 -5.72
CA GLY A 66 -4.43 -19.84 -6.68
C GLY A 66 -5.62 -19.72 -7.64
N LEU A 67 -6.84 -19.52 -7.11
CA LEU A 67 -8.04 -19.37 -7.94
C LEU A 67 -8.01 -18.11 -8.81
N LEU A 68 -7.57 -16.97 -8.25
CA LEU A 68 -7.44 -15.73 -9.02
C LEU A 68 -6.38 -15.86 -10.13
N SER A 69 -5.28 -16.56 -9.86
CA SER A 69 -4.25 -16.85 -10.86
C SER A 69 -4.79 -17.75 -11.98
N LEU A 70 -5.60 -18.77 -11.66
CA LEU A 70 -6.23 -19.60 -12.68
C LEU A 70 -7.17 -18.79 -13.58
N VAL A 71 -8.00 -17.91 -13.00
CA VAL A 71 -8.90 -17.03 -13.77
C VAL A 71 -8.10 -16.10 -14.68
N ALA A 72 -7.10 -15.40 -14.15
CA ALA A 72 -6.26 -14.49 -14.93
C ALA A 72 -5.47 -15.24 -16.03
N GLY A 73 -4.95 -16.42 -15.72
CA GLY A 73 -4.25 -17.28 -16.68
C GLY A 73 -5.14 -17.76 -17.83
N ALA A 74 -6.40 -18.11 -17.54
CA ALA A 74 -7.39 -18.47 -18.55
C ALA A 74 -7.75 -17.28 -19.46
N VAL A 75 -7.89 -16.07 -18.90
CA VAL A 75 -8.11 -14.85 -19.69
C VAL A 75 -6.96 -14.61 -20.67
N PHE A 76 -5.71 -14.71 -20.20
CA PHE A 76 -4.54 -14.56 -21.08
C PHE A 76 -4.42 -15.68 -22.12
N PHE A 77 -4.87 -16.90 -21.80
CA PHE A 77 -4.91 -17.99 -22.75
C PHE A 77 -5.83 -17.67 -23.93
N ILE A 78 -7.05 -17.21 -23.65
CA ILE A 78 -8.02 -16.81 -24.68
C ILE A 78 -7.47 -15.63 -25.49
N ALA A 79 -6.90 -14.64 -24.82
CA ALA A 79 -6.33 -13.45 -25.47
C ALA A 79 -5.18 -13.81 -26.43
N TRP A 80 -4.28 -14.69 -26.03
CA TRP A 80 -3.18 -15.15 -26.91
C TRP A 80 -3.69 -15.95 -28.11
N ASN A 81 -4.60 -16.90 -27.88
CA ASN A 81 -5.12 -17.78 -28.93
C ASN A 81 -6.27 -17.14 -29.73
N TRP A 82 -6.48 -15.82 -29.59
CA TRP A 82 -7.65 -15.13 -30.13
C TRP A 82 -7.85 -15.34 -31.63
N ALA A 83 -6.78 -15.29 -32.42
CA ALA A 83 -6.84 -15.44 -33.88
C ALA A 83 -7.18 -16.88 -34.32
N TRP A 84 -6.85 -17.88 -33.50
CA TRP A 84 -6.94 -19.30 -33.84
C TRP A 84 -8.20 -19.96 -33.30
N LEU A 85 -8.82 -19.38 -32.27
CA LEU A 85 -10.03 -19.93 -31.66
C LEU A 85 -11.30 -19.49 -32.43
N PRO A 86 -12.16 -20.43 -32.86
CA PRO A 86 -13.48 -20.07 -33.37
C PRO A 86 -14.33 -19.43 -32.26
N LYS A 87 -15.32 -18.62 -32.65
CA LYS A 87 -16.18 -17.87 -31.71
C LYS A 87 -16.76 -18.75 -30.59
N MET A 88 -17.30 -19.93 -30.95
CA MET A 88 -17.88 -20.87 -29.98
C MET A 88 -16.85 -21.41 -28.99
N ALA A 89 -15.61 -21.67 -29.42
CA ALA A 89 -14.57 -22.16 -28.52
C ALA A 89 -14.16 -21.11 -27.48
N LYS A 90 -14.15 -19.82 -27.86
CA LYS A 90 -13.85 -18.71 -26.94
C LYS A 90 -14.88 -18.65 -25.80
N PHE A 91 -16.17 -18.72 -26.13
CA PHE A 91 -17.24 -18.74 -25.13
C PHE A 91 -17.22 -20.03 -24.31
N ALA A 92 -17.10 -21.19 -24.95
CA ALA A 92 -17.07 -22.48 -24.27
C ALA A 92 -15.94 -22.54 -23.23
N LEU A 93 -14.75 -22.01 -23.53
CA LEU A 93 -13.65 -21.99 -22.56
C LEU A 93 -13.95 -21.10 -21.34
N ALA A 94 -14.51 -19.92 -21.58
CA ALA A 94 -14.86 -18.98 -20.50
C ALA A 94 -16.02 -19.50 -19.64
N GLU A 95 -17.06 -20.08 -20.26
CA GLU A 95 -18.20 -20.66 -19.57
C GLU A 95 -17.84 -21.94 -18.82
N LEU A 96 -17.00 -22.81 -19.39
CA LEU A 96 -16.52 -24.01 -18.70
C LEU A 96 -15.72 -23.66 -17.45
N LEU A 97 -14.90 -22.59 -17.49
CA LEU A 97 -14.22 -22.07 -16.31
C LEU A 97 -15.23 -21.66 -15.22
N ILE A 98 -16.28 -20.93 -15.59
CA ILE A 98 -17.33 -20.51 -14.66
C ILE A 98 -18.05 -21.72 -14.06
N VAL A 99 -18.41 -22.71 -14.89
CA VAL A 99 -19.05 -23.95 -14.45
C VAL A 99 -18.14 -24.74 -13.51
N ALA A 100 -16.86 -24.86 -13.83
CA ALA A 100 -15.89 -25.54 -12.97
C ALA A 100 -15.78 -24.87 -11.59
N LEU A 101 -15.73 -23.54 -11.55
CA LEU A 101 -15.74 -22.78 -10.29
C LEU A 101 -17.06 -22.99 -9.54
N ALA A 102 -18.20 -22.96 -10.22
CA ALA A 102 -19.52 -23.22 -9.61
C ALA A 102 -19.62 -24.63 -9.02
N VAL A 103 -19.05 -25.65 -9.68
CA VAL A 103 -18.96 -27.02 -9.15
C VAL A 103 -18.11 -27.05 -7.87
N VAL A 104 -16.98 -26.34 -7.82
CA VAL A 104 -16.17 -26.23 -6.60
C VAL A 104 -16.96 -25.57 -5.46
N VAL A 105 -17.73 -24.54 -5.77
CA VAL A 105 -18.61 -23.86 -4.81
C VAL A 105 -19.66 -24.83 -4.28
N TRP A 106 -20.36 -25.55 -5.17
CA TRP A 106 -21.38 -26.53 -4.79
C TRP A 106 -20.80 -27.67 -3.93
N TRP A 107 -19.66 -28.24 -4.34
CA TRP A 107 -19.01 -29.33 -3.62
C TRP A 107 -18.54 -28.94 -2.21
N ARG A 108 -18.24 -27.66 -1.98
CA ARG A 108 -17.62 -27.19 -0.73
C ARG A 108 -18.34 -26.00 -0.11
N TRP A 109 -19.68 -25.98 -0.17
CA TRP A 109 -20.61 -24.85 0.10
C TRP A 109 -20.42 -24.05 1.41
N TYR A 110 -19.61 -24.51 2.37
CA TYR A 110 -19.29 -23.78 3.61
C TYR A 110 -17.80 -23.53 3.87
N SER A 111 -16.93 -23.89 2.92
CA SER A 111 -15.49 -23.77 3.08
C SER A 111 -14.98 -22.38 2.66
N THR A 112 -13.79 -22.02 3.16
CA THR A 112 -13.03 -20.86 2.67
C THR A 112 -12.72 -20.96 1.18
N LEU A 113 -12.53 -22.18 0.66
CA LEU A 113 -12.31 -22.43 -0.77
C LEU A 113 -13.54 -22.04 -1.60
N ALA A 114 -14.75 -22.38 -1.18
CA ALA A 114 -15.98 -22.01 -1.89
C ALA A 114 -16.20 -20.49 -1.90
N ARG A 115 -15.92 -19.80 -0.78
CA ARG A 115 -15.97 -18.32 -0.72
C ARG A 115 -15.01 -17.67 -1.72
N ASN A 116 -13.79 -18.21 -1.83
CA ASN A 116 -12.80 -17.73 -2.80
C ASN A 116 -13.20 -18.09 -4.24
N ALA A 117 -13.77 -19.27 -4.47
CA ALA A 117 -14.26 -19.70 -5.78
C ALA A 117 -15.46 -18.88 -6.23
N LEU A 118 -16.35 -18.47 -5.33
CA LEU A 118 -17.45 -17.54 -5.60
C LEU A 118 -16.92 -16.17 -6.05
N LEU A 119 -15.90 -15.63 -5.37
CA LEU A 119 -15.24 -14.40 -5.78
C LEU A 119 -14.63 -14.54 -7.19
N ALA A 120 -13.90 -15.64 -7.43
CA ALA A 120 -13.32 -15.94 -8.74
C ALA A 120 -14.39 -16.10 -9.83
N THR A 121 -15.54 -16.71 -9.51
CA THR A 121 -16.69 -16.87 -10.41
C THR A 121 -17.24 -15.50 -10.80
N GLY A 122 -17.50 -14.65 -9.81
CA GLY A 122 -17.99 -13.29 -10.03
C GLY A 122 -17.05 -12.47 -10.92
N LEU A 123 -15.73 -12.60 -10.74
CA LEU A 123 -14.75 -11.92 -11.59
C LEU A 123 -14.67 -12.50 -13.01
N SER A 124 -14.85 -13.82 -13.16
CA SER A 124 -14.82 -14.50 -14.47
C SER A 124 -15.95 -14.05 -15.39
N PHE A 125 -17.12 -13.67 -14.85
CA PHE A 125 -18.19 -13.06 -15.64
C PHE A 125 -17.77 -11.74 -16.29
N GLY A 126 -16.92 -10.93 -15.65
CA GLY A 126 -16.38 -9.72 -16.26
C GLY A 126 -15.55 -10.03 -17.51
N ALA A 127 -14.74 -11.08 -17.46
CA ALA A 127 -14.00 -11.57 -18.63
C ALA A 127 -14.94 -12.11 -19.73
N LEU A 128 -16.01 -12.79 -19.36
CA LEU A 128 -17.03 -13.27 -20.31
C LEU A 128 -17.73 -12.11 -21.03
N PHE A 129 -18.11 -11.04 -20.31
CA PHE A 129 -18.72 -9.86 -20.93
C PHE A 129 -17.73 -9.08 -21.82
N ALA A 130 -16.46 -8.98 -21.41
CA ALA A 130 -15.42 -8.40 -22.26
C ALA A 130 -15.22 -9.22 -23.55
N LEU A 131 -15.22 -10.55 -23.46
CA LEU A 131 -15.17 -11.46 -24.60
C LEU A 131 -16.37 -11.23 -25.55
N TYR A 132 -17.57 -11.11 -24.98
CA TYR A 132 -18.78 -10.85 -25.74
C TYR A 132 -18.71 -9.55 -26.53
N GLY A 133 -18.33 -8.45 -25.88
CA GLY A 133 -18.17 -7.14 -26.52
C GLY A 133 -17.15 -7.16 -27.66
N GLN A 134 -16.02 -7.86 -27.49
CA GLN A 134 -14.99 -7.96 -28.52
C GLN A 134 -15.39 -8.83 -29.72
N ILE A 135 -16.10 -9.95 -29.50
CA ILE A 135 -16.47 -10.88 -30.59
C ILE A 135 -17.57 -10.32 -31.49
N TYR A 136 -18.61 -9.75 -30.87
CA TYR A 136 -19.79 -9.32 -31.59
C TYR A 136 -19.78 -7.85 -31.97
N GLN A 137 -18.78 -7.08 -31.50
CA GLN A 137 -18.61 -5.64 -31.81
C GLN A 137 -19.97 -4.93 -31.81
N THR A 138 -20.74 -5.12 -30.75
CA THR A 138 -22.19 -4.83 -30.72
C THR A 138 -22.54 -3.35 -30.81
N GLY A 139 -21.57 -2.47 -31.08
CA GLY A 139 -21.67 -1.03 -30.91
C GLY A 139 -21.94 -0.60 -29.47
N ALA A 140 -21.98 -1.55 -28.53
CA ALA A 140 -22.25 -1.28 -27.13
C ALA A 140 -21.03 -0.61 -26.51
N ASP A 141 -21.26 0.52 -25.84
CA ASP A 141 -20.23 1.18 -25.07
C ASP A 141 -19.72 0.27 -23.96
N SER A 142 -18.46 0.47 -23.57
CA SER A 142 -17.83 -0.33 -22.52
C SER A 142 -18.66 -0.36 -21.22
N TRP A 143 -19.31 0.77 -20.86
CA TRP A 143 -20.10 0.87 -19.64
C TRP A 143 -21.29 -0.11 -19.56
N GLU A 144 -21.87 -0.48 -20.71
CA GLU A 144 -23.01 -1.41 -20.74
C GLU A 144 -22.59 -2.82 -20.31
N LEU A 145 -21.38 -3.24 -20.69
CA LEU A 145 -20.80 -4.52 -20.30
C LEU A 145 -20.48 -4.55 -18.80
N PHE A 146 -19.96 -3.44 -18.24
CA PHE A 146 -19.75 -3.33 -16.80
C PHE A 146 -21.08 -3.28 -16.02
N ARG A 147 -22.14 -2.68 -16.57
CA ARG A 147 -23.50 -2.74 -16.00
C ARG A 147 -24.04 -4.18 -15.99
N ALA A 148 -23.90 -4.93 -17.08
CA ALA A 148 -24.29 -6.33 -17.13
C ALA A 148 -23.51 -7.16 -16.10
N TRP A 149 -22.21 -6.88 -15.95
CA TRP A 149 -21.38 -7.51 -14.93
C TRP A 149 -21.85 -7.20 -13.50
N LEU A 150 -22.25 -5.95 -13.23
CA LEU A 150 -22.84 -5.56 -11.95
C LEU A 150 -24.10 -6.36 -11.61
N TYR A 151 -24.98 -6.60 -12.59
CA TYR A 151 -26.21 -7.39 -12.38
C TYR A 151 -25.95 -8.84 -12.02
N VAL A 152 -24.78 -9.40 -12.36
CA VAL A 152 -24.36 -10.73 -11.91
C VAL A 152 -23.73 -10.66 -10.52
N LEU A 153 -22.91 -9.64 -10.25
CA LEU A 153 -22.22 -9.51 -8.96
C LEU A 153 -23.17 -9.22 -7.79
N LEU A 154 -24.24 -8.43 -8.01
CA LEU A 154 -25.18 -8.05 -6.96
C LEU A 154 -25.92 -9.26 -6.33
N PRO A 155 -26.57 -10.16 -7.10
CA PRO A 155 -27.15 -11.39 -6.56
C PRO A 155 -26.12 -12.26 -5.84
N LEU A 156 -24.91 -12.41 -6.41
CA LEU A 156 -23.84 -13.17 -5.77
C LEU A 156 -23.44 -12.56 -4.43
N ALA A 157 -23.31 -11.24 -4.34
CA ALA A 157 -23.00 -10.53 -3.10
C ALA A 157 -24.11 -10.70 -2.04
N LEU A 158 -25.39 -10.69 -2.46
CA LEU A 158 -26.55 -10.90 -1.59
C LEU A 158 -26.59 -12.32 -1.02
N ILE A 159 -26.41 -13.34 -1.86
CA ILE A 159 -26.45 -14.76 -1.46
C ILE A 159 -25.30 -15.09 -0.50
N THR A 160 -24.09 -14.62 -0.82
CA THR A 160 -22.87 -15.03 -0.12
C THR A 160 -22.59 -14.24 1.15
N ARG A 161 -23.21 -13.05 1.30
CA ARG A 161 -23.03 -12.16 2.45
C ARG A 161 -21.54 -11.87 2.71
N GLN A 162 -20.76 -11.68 1.64
CA GLN A 162 -19.31 -11.51 1.69
C GLN A 162 -18.90 -10.08 1.32
N ASN A 163 -18.13 -9.43 2.20
CA ASN A 163 -17.61 -8.07 1.97
C ASN A 163 -16.81 -7.94 0.67
N SER A 164 -16.05 -8.97 0.26
CA SER A 164 -15.26 -8.94 -0.99
C SER A 164 -16.15 -8.78 -2.23
N LEU A 165 -17.27 -9.50 -2.32
CA LEU A 165 -18.19 -9.43 -3.46
C LEU A 165 -18.99 -8.13 -3.47
N TRP A 166 -19.39 -7.62 -2.30
CA TRP A 166 -19.97 -6.28 -2.18
C TRP A 166 -19.01 -5.19 -2.63
N PHE A 167 -17.74 -5.29 -2.24
CA PHE A 167 -16.69 -4.39 -2.69
C PHE A 167 -16.49 -4.46 -4.21
N CYS A 168 -16.42 -5.66 -4.80
CA CYS A 168 -16.33 -5.82 -6.25
C CYS A 168 -17.55 -5.24 -6.97
N SER A 169 -18.77 -5.47 -6.45
CA SER A 169 -20.00 -4.90 -7.02
C SER A 169 -19.95 -3.37 -7.00
N TRP A 170 -19.58 -2.79 -5.86
CA TRP A 170 -19.43 -1.34 -5.75
C TRP A 170 -18.34 -0.81 -6.70
N LEU A 171 -17.17 -1.44 -6.76
CA LEU A 171 -16.09 -1.04 -7.66
C LEU A 171 -16.53 -1.06 -9.13
N VAL A 172 -17.18 -2.14 -9.57
CA VAL A 172 -17.70 -2.29 -10.94
C VAL A 172 -18.79 -1.27 -11.24
N ALA A 173 -19.67 -0.95 -10.28
CA ALA A 173 -20.67 0.10 -10.44
C ALA A 173 -20.05 1.49 -10.66
N ASN A 174 -19.01 1.83 -9.88
CA ASN A 174 -18.30 3.11 -10.05
C ASN A 174 -17.57 3.17 -11.39
N LEU A 175 -16.93 2.06 -11.81
CA LEU A 175 -16.25 1.99 -13.10
C LEU A 175 -17.23 2.07 -14.27
N ALA A 176 -18.37 1.38 -14.19
CA ALA A 176 -19.45 1.49 -15.18
C ALA A 176 -19.92 2.93 -15.31
N PHE A 177 -20.14 3.63 -14.18
CA PHE A 177 -20.55 5.03 -14.20
C PHE A 177 -19.49 5.93 -14.81
N GLN A 178 -18.21 5.77 -14.44
CA GLN A 178 -17.12 6.58 -15.00
C GLN A 178 -17.01 6.41 -16.51
N LEU A 179 -17.14 5.17 -17.01
CA LEU A 179 -17.16 4.90 -18.45
C LEU A 179 -18.38 5.52 -19.14
N TYR A 180 -19.56 5.44 -18.52
CA TYR A 180 -20.79 6.07 -19.01
C TYR A 180 -20.68 7.60 -19.08
N TYR A 181 -20.11 8.20 -18.04
CA TYR A 181 -19.94 9.65 -17.97
C TYR A 181 -19.00 10.16 -19.06
N ASN A 182 -17.93 9.42 -19.36
CA ASN A 182 -16.97 9.78 -20.42
C ASN A 182 -17.52 9.59 -21.85
N THR A 183 -18.59 8.81 -22.03
CA THR A 183 -19.25 8.66 -23.34
C THR A 183 -20.24 9.78 -23.65
N LEU A 184 -20.58 10.64 -22.69
CA LEU A 184 -21.46 11.79 -22.93
C LEU A 184 -20.71 12.85 -23.77
N PRO A 185 -21.30 13.39 -24.86
CA PRO A 185 -20.62 14.36 -25.73
C PRO A 185 -20.22 15.64 -24.97
N SER A 186 -18.99 16.12 -25.21
CA SER A 186 -18.40 17.27 -24.51
C SER A 186 -18.01 18.45 -25.43
N SER A 187 -18.39 18.48 -26.72
CA SER A 187 -17.96 19.53 -27.66
C SER A 187 -19.11 20.27 -28.38
N LEU A 188 -18.83 21.52 -28.72
CA LEU A 188 -19.76 22.61 -29.09
C LEU A 188 -20.56 22.45 -30.40
N LEU A 189 -20.29 21.45 -31.25
CA LEU A 189 -21.00 21.31 -32.54
C LEU A 189 -22.35 20.58 -32.42
N ASP A 190 -22.57 19.82 -31.35
CA ASP A 190 -23.87 19.17 -31.05
C ASP A 190 -24.83 20.10 -30.29
N LEU A 191 -24.36 21.29 -29.91
CA LEU A 191 -25.04 22.23 -29.01
C LEU A 191 -25.83 23.33 -29.73
N ALA A 192 -25.98 23.28 -31.05
CA ALA A 192 -26.76 24.27 -31.79
C ALA A 192 -28.29 24.10 -31.63
N ALA A 193 -28.78 23.08 -30.90
CA ALA A 193 -30.19 22.68 -30.95
C ALA A 193 -30.98 22.66 -29.64
N SER A 194 -30.41 22.75 -28.42
CA SER A 194 -31.23 22.94 -27.20
C SER A 194 -30.47 23.20 -25.89
N ASP A 195 -30.87 24.25 -25.17
CA ASP A 195 -30.48 24.58 -23.77
C ASP A 195 -30.81 23.49 -22.73
N SER A 196 -31.49 22.41 -23.11
CA SER A 196 -31.83 21.28 -22.22
C SER A 196 -30.74 20.20 -22.16
N LEU A 197 -29.96 20.00 -23.23
CA LEU A 197 -29.03 18.88 -23.35
C LEU A 197 -27.66 19.12 -22.68
N ALA A 198 -27.21 20.38 -22.57
CA ALA A 198 -26.01 20.74 -21.80
C ALA A 198 -26.15 20.50 -20.27
N ARG A 199 -27.39 20.43 -19.76
CA ARG A 199 -27.69 20.12 -18.34
C ARG A 199 -27.69 18.62 -18.01
N LEU A 200 -27.69 17.74 -19.02
CA LEU A 200 -27.77 16.30 -18.78
C LEU A 200 -26.49 15.71 -18.16
N PRO A 201 -25.27 16.05 -18.60
CA PRO A 201 -24.06 15.54 -17.96
C PRO A 201 -23.94 15.98 -16.50
N THR A 202 -24.24 17.25 -16.20
CA THR A 202 -24.13 17.81 -14.85
C THR A 202 -25.18 17.27 -13.89
N THR A 203 -26.44 17.11 -14.34
CA THR A 203 -27.49 16.49 -13.52
C THR A 203 -27.22 15.03 -13.21
N VAL A 204 -26.69 14.27 -14.17
CA VAL A 204 -26.30 12.87 -13.95
C VAL A 204 -25.13 12.77 -12.96
N LEU A 205 -24.15 13.68 -13.03
CA LEU A 205 -23.06 13.76 -12.06
C LEU A 205 -23.59 14.04 -10.64
N TYR A 206 -24.54 14.97 -10.49
CA TYR A 206 -25.17 15.26 -9.20
C TYR A 206 -25.92 14.04 -8.65
N ALA A 207 -26.70 13.36 -9.49
CA ALA A 207 -27.43 12.16 -9.11
C ALA A 207 -26.49 11.03 -8.66
N TYR A 208 -25.36 10.86 -9.35
CA TYR A 208 -24.34 9.88 -8.98
C TYR A 208 -23.67 10.19 -7.64
N LEU A 209 -23.26 11.44 -7.40
CA LEU A 209 -22.66 11.84 -6.12
C LEU A 209 -23.67 11.67 -4.97
N ALA A 210 -24.94 12.02 -5.20
CA ALA A 210 -26.01 11.79 -4.25
C ALA A 210 -26.24 10.29 -3.97
N LEU A 211 -26.19 9.45 -5.01
CA LEU A 211 -26.29 8.00 -4.88
C LEU A 211 -25.13 7.42 -4.08
N LEU A 212 -23.89 7.89 -4.30
CA LEU A 212 -22.73 7.48 -3.51
C LEU A 212 -22.87 7.85 -2.04
N ALA A 213 -23.32 9.08 -1.75
CA ALA A 213 -23.61 9.53 -0.39
C ALA A 213 -24.71 8.67 0.26
N ALA A 214 -25.81 8.40 -0.46
CA ALA A 214 -26.89 7.54 0.02
C ALA A 214 -26.41 6.11 0.31
N CYS A 215 -25.61 5.51 -0.59
CA CYS A 215 -25.03 4.19 -0.39
C CYS A 215 -24.13 4.14 0.86
N LEU A 216 -23.32 5.19 1.08
CA LEU A 216 -22.48 5.31 2.27
C LEU A 216 -23.33 5.42 3.55
N ILE A 217 -24.38 6.25 3.55
CA ILE A 217 -25.29 6.41 4.69
C ILE A 217 -25.98 5.08 5.02
N VAL A 218 -26.51 4.38 4.02
CA VAL A 218 -27.13 3.06 4.21
C VAL A 218 -26.12 2.06 4.76
N ARG A 219 -24.89 2.03 4.21
CA ARG A 219 -23.85 1.12 4.68
C ARG A 219 -23.44 1.41 6.13
N GLU A 220 -23.29 2.67 6.52
CA GLU A 220 -22.97 3.07 7.89
C GLU A 220 -24.12 2.75 8.85
N ALA A 221 -25.37 2.98 8.45
CA ALA A 221 -26.54 2.61 9.25
C ALA A 221 -26.63 1.09 9.49
N LEU A 222 -26.37 0.29 8.45
CA LEU A 222 -26.32 -1.17 8.55
C LEU A 222 -25.13 -1.66 9.39
N ALA A 223 -23.95 -1.06 9.21
CA ALA A 223 -22.77 -1.38 10.01
C ALA A 223 -23.00 -1.07 11.49
N TRP A 224 -23.61 0.08 11.79
CA TRP A 224 -23.99 0.47 13.14
C TRP A 224 -24.95 -0.54 13.79
N ARG A 225 -26.02 -0.90 13.08
CA ARG A 225 -26.99 -1.90 13.55
C ARG A 225 -26.33 -3.28 13.76
N ALA A 226 -25.41 -3.67 12.89
CA ALA A 226 -24.66 -4.91 13.03
C ALA A 226 -23.73 -4.87 14.25
N ILE A 227 -22.96 -3.80 14.46
CA ILE A 227 -22.06 -3.67 15.62
C ILE A 227 -22.83 -3.74 16.95
N THR A 228 -24.04 -3.17 16.99
CA THR A 228 -24.86 -3.12 18.21
C THR A 228 -25.59 -4.43 18.51
N HIS A 229 -26.11 -5.13 17.49
CA HIS A 229 -26.92 -6.33 17.70
C HIS A 229 -26.21 -7.66 17.38
N GLN A 230 -25.27 -7.66 16.44
CA GLN A 230 -24.59 -8.87 15.91
C GLN A 230 -23.12 -8.55 15.55
N PRO A 231 -22.23 -8.42 16.54
CA PRO A 231 -20.85 -7.97 16.32
C PRO A 231 -20.01 -8.92 15.46
N GLU A 232 -20.41 -10.19 15.32
CA GLU A 232 -19.76 -11.20 14.46
C GLU A 232 -20.28 -11.21 13.01
N SER A 233 -21.18 -10.28 12.67
CA SER A 233 -21.70 -10.18 11.31
C SER A 233 -20.67 -9.58 10.37
N TRP A 234 -20.65 -10.07 9.13
CA TRP A 234 -19.85 -9.50 8.04
C TRP A 234 -20.06 -7.97 7.86
N LEU A 235 -21.25 -7.46 8.22
CA LEU A 235 -21.61 -6.05 8.17
C LEU A 235 -20.95 -5.20 9.26
N ALA A 236 -20.54 -5.80 10.39
CA ALA A 236 -19.95 -5.08 11.52
C ALA A 236 -18.59 -4.45 11.16
N SER A 237 -17.93 -4.99 10.15
CA SER A 237 -16.64 -4.48 9.68
C SER A 237 -16.80 -3.15 8.91
N ARG A 238 -16.19 -2.08 9.44
CA ARG A 238 -16.28 -0.70 8.88
C ARG A 238 -15.24 -0.36 7.80
N TRP A 239 -14.36 -1.30 7.43
CA TRP A 239 -13.31 -1.02 6.42
C TRP A 239 -13.93 -0.59 5.08
N PHE A 240 -15.03 -1.23 4.68
CA PHE A 240 -15.69 -0.95 3.42
C PHE A 240 -16.31 0.46 3.40
N SER A 241 -16.95 0.88 4.51
CA SER A 241 -17.47 2.25 4.63
C SER A 241 -16.37 3.31 4.50
N ARG A 242 -15.18 3.05 5.06
CA ARG A 242 -14.03 3.97 4.97
C ARG A 242 -13.56 4.15 3.53
N ILE A 243 -13.58 3.08 2.73
CA ILE A 243 -13.25 3.16 1.30
C ILE A 243 -14.31 3.96 0.54
N MET A 244 -15.59 3.69 0.78
CA MET A 244 -16.69 4.44 0.15
C MET A 244 -16.62 5.94 0.47
N ALA A 245 -16.36 6.28 1.74
CA ALA A 245 -16.18 7.67 2.18
C ALA A 245 -14.94 8.31 1.54
N GLY A 246 -13.82 7.58 1.49
CA GLY A 246 -12.59 8.04 0.84
C GLY A 246 -12.79 8.31 -0.65
N PHE A 247 -13.50 7.44 -1.36
CA PHE A 247 -13.81 7.61 -2.79
C PHE A 247 -14.78 8.77 -3.04
N LEU A 248 -15.85 8.89 -2.25
CA LEU A 248 -16.76 10.04 -2.33
C LEU A 248 -16.01 11.36 -2.12
N LEU A 249 -15.19 11.44 -1.07
CA LEU A 249 -14.38 12.62 -0.79
C LEU A 249 -13.35 12.88 -1.89
N LEU A 250 -12.73 11.85 -2.47
CA LEU A 250 -11.80 12.00 -3.59
C LEU A 250 -12.48 12.66 -4.79
N GLN A 251 -13.65 12.16 -5.20
CA GLN A 251 -14.42 12.71 -6.32
C GLN A 251 -14.85 14.16 -6.05
N LEU A 252 -15.43 14.42 -4.87
CA LEU A 252 -15.84 15.78 -4.48
C LEU A 252 -14.65 16.75 -4.42
N THR A 253 -13.52 16.32 -3.84
CA THR A 253 -12.31 17.12 -3.73
C THR A 253 -11.74 17.49 -5.10
N ALA A 254 -11.66 16.51 -6.01
CA ALA A 254 -11.14 16.76 -7.36
C ALA A 254 -11.99 17.78 -8.13
N ILE A 255 -13.32 17.65 -8.06
CA ILE A 255 -14.24 18.58 -8.72
C ILE A 255 -14.19 19.98 -8.07
N VAL A 256 -14.19 20.06 -6.73
CA VAL A 256 -14.13 21.35 -6.03
C VAL A 256 -12.77 22.04 -6.25
N ALA A 257 -11.67 21.30 -6.25
CA ALA A 257 -10.36 21.85 -6.59
C ALA A 257 -10.33 22.37 -8.03
N GLY A 258 -10.90 21.63 -8.99
CA GLY A 258 -11.02 22.07 -10.39
C GLY A 258 -11.94 23.29 -10.57
N ASN A 259 -13.04 23.39 -9.82
CA ASN A 259 -13.92 24.56 -9.80
C ASN A 259 -13.20 25.82 -9.34
N LEU A 260 -12.24 25.68 -8.42
CA LEU A 260 -11.42 26.78 -7.90
C LEU A 260 -10.30 27.12 -8.88
N SER A 261 -9.49 26.15 -9.30
CA SER A 261 -8.30 26.44 -10.11
C SER A 261 -8.59 26.81 -11.57
N ASP A 262 -9.86 26.90 -11.97
CA ASP A 262 -10.35 27.17 -13.33
C ASP A 262 -9.79 26.23 -14.42
N TRP A 263 -9.24 25.08 -13.99
CA TRP A 263 -8.62 24.07 -14.86
C TRP A 263 -9.62 23.42 -15.83
N ALA A 264 -10.93 23.58 -15.56
CA ALA A 264 -12.01 23.01 -16.35
C ALA A 264 -12.62 23.99 -17.37
N GLY A 265 -12.06 25.20 -17.57
CA GLY A 265 -12.47 26.10 -18.63
C GLY A 265 -13.81 26.80 -18.43
N GLY A 266 -14.14 27.23 -17.20
CA GLY A 266 -15.28 28.11 -16.91
C GLY A 266 -16.60 27.45 -16.47
N ASP A 267 -16.73 26.12 -16.51
CA ASP A 267 -17.93 25.41 -16.03
C ASP A 267 -17.91 25.20 -14.51
N HIS A 268 -18.20 26.25 -13.74
CA HIS A 268 -18.27 26.14 -12.28
C HIS A 268 -19.51 25.34 -11.85
N LEU A 269 -19.31 24.32 -10.99
CA LEU A 269 -20.38 23.49 -10.41
C LEU A 269 -20.62 23.85 -8.93
N PRO A 270 -21.23 25.01 -8.60
CA PRO A 270 -21.32 25.53 -7.22
C PRO A 270 -22.10 24.61 -6.28
N TYR A 271 -23.09 23.88 -6.79
CA TYR A 271 -23.87 22.93 -6.00
C TYR A 271 -23.02 21.77 -5.46
N ILE A 272 -21.99 21.33 -6.19
CA ILE A 272 -21.06 20.29 -5.71
C ILE A 272 -20.18 20.85 -4.60
N THR A 273 -19.75 22.11 -4.71
CA THR A 273 -19.02 22.79 -3.62
C THR A 273 -19.87 22.86 -2.36
N GLY A 274 -21.16 23.23 -2.48
CA GLY A 274 -22.11 23.17 -1.38
C GLY A 274 -22.26 21.76 -0.80
N GLY A 275 -22.40 20.74 -1.65
CA GLY A 275 -22.48 19.33 -1.25
C GLY A 275 -21.22 18.84 -0.53
N TRP A 276 -20.04 19.28 -0.96
CA TRP A 276 -18.76 18.99 -0.30
C TRP A 276 -18.69 19.60 1.10
N VAL A 277 -19.07 20.88 1.26
CA VAL A 277 -19.15 21.54 2.57
C VAL A 277 -20.12 20.80 3.50
N ILE A 278 -21.31 20.46 3.00
CA ILE A 278 -22.31 19.69 3.77
C ILE A 278 -21.72 18.34 4.18
N THR A 279 -21.05 17.64 3.28
CA THR A 279 -20.43 16.33 3.55
C THR A 279 -19.35 16.43 4.64
N LEU A 280 -18.51 17.48 4.61
CA LEU A 280 -17.50 17.72 5.64
C LEU A 280 -18.12 18.09 6.99
N LEU A 281 -19.14 18.96 7.01
CA LEU A 281 -19.81 19.37 8.25
C LEU A 281 -20.59 18.21 8.88
N ALA A 282 -21.36 17.48 8.07
CA ALA A 282 -22.10 16.30 8.52
C ALA A 282 -21.15 15.19 8.97
N GLY A 283 -20.09 14.91 8.20
CA GLY A 283 -19.05 13.96 8.57
C GLY A 283 -18.34 14.37 9.86
N TYR A 284 -18.00 15.65 10.02
CA TYR A 284 -17.42 16.16 11.25
C TYR A 284 -18.36 15.95 12.43
N TYR A 285 -19.63 16.35 12.34
CA TYR A 285 -20.61 16.17 13.42
C TYR A 285 -20.78 14.69 13.80
N LEU A 286 -21.03 13.84 12.81
CA LEU A 286 -21.27 12.41 13.02
C LEU A 286 -20.04 11.71 13.60
N TYR A 287 -18.86 11.88 12.99
CA TYR A 287 -17.66 11.15 13.39
C TYR A 287 -16.89 11.78 14.55
N ARG A 288 -17.20 13.02 14.94
CA ARG A 288 -16.60 13.67 16.12
C ARG A 288 -17.39 13.42 17.40
N TYR A 289 -18.72 13.47 17.31
CA TYR A 289 -19.61 13.50 18.48
C TYR A 289 -20.43 12.23 18.64
N ARG A 290 -20.96 11.65 17.54
CA ARG A 290 -21.86 10.51 17.61
C ARG A 290 -21.14 9.16 17.52
N TYR A 291 -20.25 9.03 16.56
CA TYR A 291 -19.55 7.78 16.21
C TYR A 291 -18.05 8.05 16.06
N PRO A 292 -17.28 8.16 17.15
CA PRO A 292 -15.86 8.52 17.10
C PRO A 292 -15.09 7.60 16.15
N ASP A 293 -14.73 8.10 14.97
CA ASP A 293 -13.86 7.43 14.00
C ASP A 293 -12.83 8.43 13.45
N LEU A 294 -11.62 8.35 13.98
CA LEU A 294 -10.52 9.21 13.58
C LEU A 294 -10.12 8.99 12.10
N CYS A 295 -10.37 7.81 11.53
CA CYS A 295 -10.05 7.55 10.12
C CYS A 295 -10.91 8.40 9.17
N MET A 296 -12.20 8.57 9.50
CA MET A 296 -13.09 9.39 8.69
C MET A 296 -12.74 10.89 8.80
N LEU A 297 -12.36 11.34 10.00
CA LEU A 297 -11.88 12.71 10.22
C LEU A 297 -10.56 12.99 9.47
N THR A 298 -9.65 12.01 9.41
CA THR A 298 -8.42 12.14 8.61
C THR A 298 -8.69 12.30 7.12
N LEU A 299 -9.67 11.57 6.56
CA LEU A 299 -10.07 11.73 5.17
C LEU A 299 -10.66 13.12 4.91
N GLY A 300 -11.49 13.63 5.83
CA GLY A 300 -12.06 14.97 5.74
C GLY A 300 -11.00 16.08 5.77
N ILE A 301 -10.01 15.98 6.65
CA ILE A 301 -8.90 16.95 6.69
C ILE A 301 -7.99 16.84 5.47
N ALA A 302 -7.72 15.63 4.97
CA ALA A 302 -6.95 15.46 3.74
C ALA A 302 -7.65 16.16 2.55
N SER A 303 -8.97 15.98 2.43
CA SER A 303 -9.80 16.68 1.45
C SER A 303 -9.73 18.20 1.61
N LEU A 304 -9.91 18.72 2.82
CA LEU A 304 -9.79 20.16 3.14
C LEU A 304 -8.40 20.72 2.83
N THR A 305 -7.36 19.92 3.01
CA THR A 305 -5.97 20.32 2.75
C THR A 305 -5.79 20.55 1.25
N ILE A 306 -6.23 19.61 0.41
CA ILE A 306 -6.13 19.70 -1.06
C ILE A 306 -6.93 20.89 -1.59
N VAL A 307 -8.19 21.04 -1.18
CA VAL A 307 -9.05 22.17 -1.62
C VAL A 307 -8.45 23.51 -1.18
N GLY A 308 -7.96 23.60 0.06
CA GLY A 308 -7.33 24.84 0.54
C GLY A 308 -6.02 25.16 -0.18
N CYS A 309 -5.22 24.15 -0.57
CA CYS A 309 -4.05 24.36 -1.43
C CYS A 309 -4.45 24.89 -2.81
N ALA A 310 -5.50 24.34 -3.43
CA ALA A 310 -6.01 24.84 -4.71
C ALA A 310 -6.53 26.28 -4.61
N LEU A 311 -7.25 26.61 -3.53
CA LEU A 311 -7.71 27.98 -3.24
C LEU A 311 -6.54 28.95 -3.08
N ILE A 312 -5.52 28.59 -2.30
CA ILE A 312 -4.33 29.42 -2.10
C ILE A 312 -3.64 29.67 -3.45
N MET A 313 -3.48 28.63 -4.27
CA MET A 313 -2.91 28.77 -5.60
C MET A 313 -3.72 29.75 -6.45
N GLN A 314 -5.06 29.64 -6.44
CA GLN A 314 -5.95 30.52 -7.20
C GLN A 314 -5.83 31.99 -6.81
N LEU A 315 -5.72 32.30 -5.52
CA LEU A 315 -5.66 33.67 -5.01
C LEU A 315 -4.46 34.47 -5.57
N PHE A 316 -3.40 33.79 -6.01
CA PHE A 316 -2.16 34.39 -6.50
C PHE A 316 -1.89 34.10 -8.01
N LEU A 317 -2.87 33.57 -8.75
CA LEU A 317 -2.72 33.23 -10.18
C LEU A 317 -2.51 34.44 -11.11
N LEU A 318 -2.90 35.65 -10.69
CA LEU A 318 -3.05 36.80 -11.60
C LEU A 318 -1.75 37.59 -11.87
N ALA A 319 -0.67 37.35 -11.13
CA ALA A 319 0.54 38.17 -11.24
C ALA A 319 1.82 37.41 -11.57
N TYR A 320 1.91 36.08 -11.36
CA TYR A 320 3.11 35.24 -11.60
C TYR A 320 4.45 35.87 -11.17
N ASP A 321 4.42 36.85 -10.26
CA ASP A 321 5.62 37.49 -9.77
C ASP A 321 6.31 36.53 -8.80
N THR A 322 7.64 36.59 -8.77
CA THR A 322 8.47 35.83 -7.85
C THR A 322 8.02 36.00 -6.40
N GLY A 323 7.60 37.21 -6.00
CA GLY A 323 7.05 37.49 -4.67
C GLY A 323 5.75 36.72 -4.36
N ASP A 324 4.82 36.67 -5.32
CA ASP A 324 3.52 36.00 -5.15
C ASP A 324 3.65 34.49 -5.13
N LEU A 325 4.53 33.92 -5.96
CA LEU A 325 4.86 32.50 -5.93
C LEU A 325 5.49 32.11 -4.58
N PHE A 326 6.34 32.98 -4.02
CA PHE A 326 6.95 32.75 -2.71
C PHE A 326 5.90 32.78 -1.59
N LEU A 327 5.00 33.77 -1.61
CA LEU A 327 3.90 33.87 -0.65
C LEU A 327 2.94 32.67 -0.74
N THR A 328 2.63 32.23 -1.96
CA THR A 328 1.80 31.05 -2.24
C THR A 328 2.40 29.80 -1.58
N GLY A 329 3.70 29.54 -1.78
CA GLY A 329 4.35 28.37 -1.18
C GLY A 329 4.38 28.43 0.35
N ILE A 330 4.65 29.60 0.95
CA ILE A 330 4.63 29.75 2.43
C ILE A 330 3.23 29.47 2.98
N LEU A 331 2.19 30.04 2.36
CA LEU A 331 0.80 29.84 2.78
C LEU A 331 0.37 28.38 2.65
N MET A 332 0.75 27.70 1.55
CA MET A 332 0.47 26.26 1.39
C MET A 332 1.19 25.42 2.45
N ALA A 333 2.46 25.69 2.73
CA ALA A 333 3.21 24.98 3.77
C ALA A 333 2.59 25.18 5.17
N PHE A 334 2.17 26.41 5.48
CA PHE A 334 1.47 26.73 6.71
C PHE A 334 0.12 26.02 6.80
N TRP A 335 -0.65 26.02 5.71
CA TRP A 335 -1.95 25.34 5.64
C TRP A 335 -1.85 23.84 5.91
N VAL A 336 -0.87 23.16 5.30
CA VAL A 336 -0.60 21.73 5.54
C VAL A 336 -0.21 21.49 7.01
N ALA A 337 0.62 22.35 7.61
CA ALA A 337 1.05 22.23 9.00
C ALA A 337 -0.10 22.44 10.01
N VAL A 338 -1.01 23.39 9.74
CA VAL A 338 -2.20 23.64 10.56
C VAL A 338 -3.13 22.42 10.54
N ASN A 339 -3.42 21.89 9.36
CA ASN A 339 -4.26 20.70 9.20
C ASN A 339 -3.69 19.47 9.92
N GLY A 340 -2.38 19.23 9.81
CA GLY A 340 -1.70 18.17 10.56
C GLY A 340 -1.79 18.36 12.08
N SER A 341 -1.67 19.59 12.56
CA SER A 341 -1.80 19.92 13.99
C SER A 341 -3.21 19.69 14.53
N ILE A 342 -4.25 20.01 13.75
CA ILE A 342 -5.65 19.75 14.11
C ILE A 342 -5.89 18.25 14.26
N LEU A 343 -5.38 17.44 13.34
CA LEU A 343 -5.52 15.97 13.41
C LEU A 343 -4.89 15.40 14.68
N LEU A 344 -3.67 15.84 15.02
CA LEU A 344 -2.98 15.42 16.24
C LEU A 344 -3.75 15.84 17.49
N LYS A 345 -4.34 17.05 17.50
CA LYS A 345 -5.20 17.52 18.59
C LYS A 345 -6.45 16.65 18.75
N TRP A 346 -7.08 16.24 17.64
CA TRP A 346 -8.25 15.37 17.67
C TRP A 346 -7.92 13.95 18.07
N GLN A 347 -6.79 13.40 17.63
CA GLN A 347 -6.30 12.11 18.11
C GLN A 347 -6.21 12.10 19.63
N ARG A 348 -5.54 13.10 20.24
CA ARG A 348 -5.41 13.19 21.71
C ARG A 348 -6.77 13.22 22.40
N LYS A 349 -7.67 14.12 21.95
CA LYS A 349 -9.02 14.25 22.51
C LYS A 349 -9.93 13.03 22.31
N LEU A 350 -9.73 12.25 21.25
CA LEU A 350 -10.54 11.07 20.95
C LEU A 350 -9.97 9.82 21.63
N VAL A 351 -8.67 9.75 21.86
CA VAL A 351 -8.04 8.71 22.69
C VAL A 351 -8.50 8.86 24.14
N GLU A 352 -8.60 10.08 24.65
CA GLU A 352 -9.16 10.36 25.99
C GLU A 352 -10.65 9.98 26.13
N LYS A 353 -11.41 9.91 25.02
CA LYS A 353 -12.85 9.63 25.00
C LYS A 353 -13.24 8.28 24.39
N GLY A 354 -12.27 7.47 23.93
CA GLY A 354 -12.55 6.15 23.37
C GLY A 354 -13.15 5.23 24.44
N PRO A 355 -13.89 4.17 24.08
CA PRO A 355 -14.49 3.27 25.06
C PRO A 355 -13.37 2.65 25.90
N ILE A 356 -13.32 3.06 27.17
CA ILE A 356 -12.32 2.69 28.17
C ILE A 356 -12.46 1.21 28.60
N ASP A 357 -13.39 0.42 28.06
CA ASP A 357 -13.78 -0.83 28.74
C ASP A 357 -13.52 -2.17 28.01
N LEU A 358 -13.02 -2.22 26.77
CA LEU A 358 -12.73 -3.52 26.09
C LEU A 358 -11.25 -3.77 25.73
N ALA A 359 -10.53 -2.73 25.29
CA ALA A 359 -9.11 -2.84 24.95
C ALA A 359 -8.19 -2.96 26.18
N PRO A 360 -8.38 -2.18 27.27
CA PRO A 360 -7.58 -2.35 28.47
C PRO A 360 -7.92 -3.63 29.21
N ALA A 361 -9.18 -4.09 29.26
CA ALA A 361 -9.55 -5.36 29.89
C ALA A 361 -8.88 -6.58 29.22
N ARG A 362 -8.80 -6.59 27.88
CA ARG A 362 -8.07 -7.64 27.14
C ARG A 362 -6.55 -7.53 27.33
N LEU A 363 -6.02 -6.31 27.39
CA LEU A 363 -4.60 -6.07 27.65
C LEU A 363 -4.20 -6.44 29.09
N THR A 364 -5.06 -6.19 30.08
CA THR A 364 -4.83 -6.59 31.47
C THR A 364 -4.87 -8.09 31.60
N LEU A 365 -5.85 -8.77 30.99
CA LEU A 365 -5.90 -10.24 30.98
C LEU A 365 -4.64 -10.84 30.32
N LEU A 366 -4.19 -10.29 29.20
CA LEU A 366 -2.95 -10.74 28.53
C LEU A 366 -1.69 -10.45 29.34
N THR A 367 -1.59 -9.29 29.99
CA THR A 367 -0.42 -8.96 30.82
C THR A 367 -0.41 -9.76 32.12
N ASP A 368 -1.56 -10.05 32.72
CA ASP A 368 -1.68 -10.88 33.92
C ASP A 368 -1.37 -12.36 33.63
N THR A 369 -1.82 -12.90 32.49
CA THR A 369 -1.46 -14.27 32.06
C THR A 369 0.04 -14.40 31.78
N LEU A 370 0.65 -13.41 31.12
CA LEU A 370 2.10 -13.37 30.91
C LEU A 370 2.89 -13.26 32.23
N ARG A 371 2.34 -12.52 33.22
CA ARG A 371 2.91 -12.44 34.57
C ARG A 371 2.82 -13.79 35.29
N GLN A 372 1.68 -14.47 35.22
CA GLN A 372 1.47 -15.80 35.82
C GLN A 372 2.44 -16.85 35.25
N GLN A 373 2.82 -16.72 33.98
CA GLN A 373 3.82 -17.58 33.33
C GLN A 373 5.27 -17.19 33.62
N GLY A 374 5.52 -16.17 34.43
CA GLY A 374 6.87 -15.68 34.76
C GLY A 374 7.60 -15.00 33.60
N LEU A 375 6.88 -14.61 32.53
CA LEU A 375 7.47 -13.97 31.35
C LEU A 375 7.61 -12.44 31.50
N LEU A 376 6.82 -11.81 32.37
CA LEU A 376 6.88 -10.37 32.67
C LEU A 376 6.93 -10.12 34.18
N SER A 377 7.73 -9.15 34.61
CA SER A 377 7.76 -8.67 36.00
C SER A 377 6.63 -7.66 36.28
N ALA A 378 6.29 -7.47 37.56
CA ALA A 378 5.30 -6.47 37.97
C ALA A 378 5.71 -5.04 37.55
N SER A 379 7.01 -4.71 37.60
CA SER A 379 7.55 -3.42 37.16
C SER A 379 7.41 -3.21 35.65
N GLN A 380 7.63 -4.25 34.83
CA GLN A 380 7.47 -4.18 33.38
C GLN A 380 6.01 -4.02 32.95
N VAL A 381 5.09 -4.71 33.64
CA VAL A 381 3.65 -4.54 33.39
C VAL A 381 3.20 -3.12 33.70
N GLU A 382 3.70 -2.54 34.79
CA GLU A 382 3.40 -1.17 35.17
C GLU A 382 3.98 -0.16 34.16
N GLU A 383 5.20 -0.38 33.67
CA GLU A 383 5.80 0.43 32.60
C GLU A 383 5.00 0.38 31.29
N ILE A 384 4.44 -0.79 30.93
CA ILE A 384 3.55 -0.95 29.76
C ILE A 384 2.23 -0.18 29.97
N LYS A 385 1.65 -0.23 31.18
CA LYS A 385 0.40 0.47 31.52
C LYS A 385 0.59 1.98 31.56
N GLN A 386 1.66 2.47 32.19
CA GLN A 386 1.96 3.89 32.35
C GLN A 386 2.29 4.57 31.01
N ARG A 387 2.90 3.86 30.06
CA ARG A 387 3.26 4.43 28.76
C ARG A 387 2.09 4.73 27.82
N GLY A 388 0.89 4.24 28.15
CA GLY A 388 -0.40 4.70 27.63
C GLY A 388 -0.63 4.59 26.11
N HIS A 389 -1.89 4.41 25.73
CA HIS A 389 -2.34 4.36 24.33
C HIS A 389 -2.17 5.68 23.53
N ALA A 390 -1.72 6.76 24.18
CA ALA A 390 -1.54 8.08 23.57
C ALA A 390 -0.30 8.19 22.65
N SER A 391 0.68 7.29 22.78
CA SER A 391 1.95 7.38 22.02
C SER A 391 1.96 6.69 20.66
N ASP A 392 0.92 5.92 20.31
CA ASP A 392 0.86 5.19 19.03
C ASP A 392 -0.21 5.79 18.10
N LEU A 393 0.25 6.60 17.14
CA LEU A 393 -0.56 7.11 16.04
C LEU A 393 -1.14 5.95 15.22
N PRO A 394 -2.43 5.97 14.83
CA PRO A 394 -2.96 4.98 13.89
C PRO A 394 -2.28 5.04 12.52
N TRP A 395 -2.28 3.92 11.78
CA TRP A 395 -1.55 3.82 10.51
C TRP A 395 -1.99 4.83 9.45
N TYR A 396 -3.30 5.11 9.36
CA TYR A 396 -3.87 6.06 8.40
C TYR A 396 -3.49 7.50 8.74
N LEU A 397 -3.39 7.83 10.04
CA LEU A 397 -2.95 9.15 10.48
C LEU A 397 -1.46 9.34 10.24
N ARG A 398 -0.64 8.30 10.48
CA ARG A 398 0.77 8.31 10.07
C ARG A 398 0.92 8.52 8.57
N LEU A 399 0.15 7.79 7.75
CA LEU A 399 0.19 7.94 6.30
C LEU A 399 -0.18 9.36 5.87
N ALA A 400 -1.28 9.92 6.39
CA ALA A 400 -1.70 11.28 6.06
C ALA A 400 -0.65 12.33 6.44
N LEU A 401 -0.05 12.21 7.63
CA LEU A 401 1.02 13.10 8.09
C LEU A 401 2.32 12.92 7.29
N SER A 402 2.65 11.69 6.88
CA SER A 402 3.80 11.40 6.02
C SER A 402 3.61 12.00 4.62
N VAL A 403 2.44 11.80 3.99
CA VAL A 403 2.12 12.41 2.68
C VAL A 403 2.11 13.93 2.78
N GLY A 404 1.52 14.49 3.84
CA GLY A 404 1.57 15.94 4.10
C GLY A 404 3.01 16.45 4.27
N GLY A 405 3.88 15.67 4.92
CA GLY A 405 5.32 15.97 5.02
C GLY A 405 6.03 15.95 3.67
N TRP A 406 5.69 15.02 2.77
CA TRP A 406 6.20 15.00 1.39
C TRP A 406 5.76 16.22 0.59
N VAL A 407 4.46 16.55 0.64
CA VAL A 407 3.92 17.74 -0.03
C VAL A 407 4.59 19.01 0.51
N ALA A 408 4.76 19.12 1.83
CA ALA A 408 5.50 20.23 2.44
C ALA A 408 6.97 20.27 2.00
N ALA A 409 7.65 19.12 1.89
CA ALA A 409 9.03 19.06 1.40
C ALA A 409 9.14 19.51 -0.06
N ILE A 410 8.20 19.12 -0.92
CA ILE A 410 8.14 19.57 -2.32
C ILE A 410 7.93 21.09 -2.38
N ILE A 411 6.99 21.62 -1.59
CA ILE A 411 6.75 23.07 -1.52
C ILE A 411 8.02 23.81 -1.07
N ILE A 412 8.71 23.32 -0.03
CA ILE A 412 9.97 23.91 0.44
C ILE A 412 11.05 23.86 -0.64
N LEU A 413 11.14 22.74 -1.37
CA LEU A 413 12.10 22.60 -2.47
C LEU A 413 11.79 23.57 -3.62
N LEU A 414 10.51 23.71 -4.00
CA LEU A 414 10.08 24.69 -5.00
C LEU A 414 10.36 26.13 -4.56
N LEU A 415 10.12 26.46 -3.29
CA LEU A 415 10.47 27.76 -2.72
C LEU A 415 11.98 28.02 -2.76
N MET A 416 12.79 26.99 -2.49
CA MET A 416 14.25 27.08 -2.60
C MET A 416 14.70 27.33 -4.04
N ILE A 417 14.13 26.61 -5.01
CA ILE A 417 14.40 26.83 -6.45
C ILE A 417 14.00 28.26 -6.84
N LEU A 418 12.82 28.71 -6.42
CA LEU A 418 12.34 30.06 -6.70
C LEU A 418 13.25 31.14 -6.10
N MET A 419 13.75 30.93 -4.89
CA MET A 419 14.70 31.84 -4.25
C MET A 419 16.02 31.92 -5.03
N LEU A 420 16.53 30.78 -5.53
CA LEU A 420 17.72 30.74 -6.38
C LEU A 420 17.49 31.45 -7.72
N TYR A 421 16.29 31.30 -8.29
CA TYR A 421 15.89 32.00 -9.50
C TYR A 421 15.83 33.53 -9.28
N ALA A 422 15.14 33.97 -8.22
CA ALA A 422 14.98 35.39 -7.90
C ALA A 422 16.28 36.12 -7.51
N THR A 423 17.36 35.37 -7.26
CA THR A 423 18.68 35.92 -6.90
C THR A 423 19.69 35.81 -8.05
N ASP A 424 19.26 35.41 -9.25
CA ASP A 424 20.07 35.12 -10.44
C ASP A 424 21.19 34.07 -10.21
N LEU A 425 21.18 33.39 -9.06
CA LEU A 425 22.13 32.34 -8.68
C LEU A 425 21.85 31.00 -9.36
N LEU A 426 20.80 30.93 -10.17
CA LEU A 426 20.46 29.77 -10.99
C LEU A 426 21.25 29.76 -12.31
N GLU A 427 21.65 30.94 -12.80
CA GLU A 427 22.44 31.11 -14.02
C GLU A 427 23.95 31.02 -13.77
N ASP A 428 24.40 31.25 -12.53
CA ASP A 428 25.81 31.14 -12.13
C ASP A 428 26.04 29.78 -11.41
N PRO A 429 26.78 28.82 -12.00
CA PRO A 429 26.81 27.41 -11.58
C PRO A 429 27.68 27.16 -10.32
N ASN A 430 27.64 28.06 -9.35
CA ASN A 430 28.41 27.90 -8.13
C ASN A 430 27.63 27.03 -7.15
N ALA A 431 27.91 25.73 -7.14
CA ALA A 431 27.18 24.74 -6.32
C ALA A 431 27.15 25.00 -4.80
N ALA A 432 27.97 25.92 -4.30
CA ALA A 432 27.85 26.46 -2.96
C ALA A 432 26.44 27.05 -2.68
N THR A 433 25.75 27.56 -3.70
CA THR A 433 24.42 28.18 -3.60
C THR A 433 23.31 27.20 -3.18
N LEU A 434 23.45 25.91 -3.51
CA LEU A 434 22.50 24.87 -3.11
C LEU A 434 23.00 24.06 -1.90
N ILE A 435 24.30 23.80 -1.83
CA ILE A 435 24.87 22.96 -0.76
C ILE A 435 24.78 23.66 0.60
N ILE A 436 25.14 24.95 0.68
CA ILE A 436 25.17 25.68 1.96
C ILE A 436 23.77 25.82 2.57
N PRO A 437 22.73 26.28 1.84
CA PRO A 437 21.37 26.32 2.37
C PRO A 437 20.84 24.93 2.74
N SER A 438 21.16 23.90 1.96
CA SER A 438 20.73 22.53 2.27
C SER A 438 21.36 21.99 3.56
N LEU A 439 22.63 22.30 3.85
CA LEU A 439 23.27 21.96 5.12
C LEU A 439 22.64 22.71 6.31
N LEU A 440 22.31 23.99 6.12
CA LEU A 440 21.60 24.77 7.14
C LEU A 440 20.21 24.19 7.43
N LEU A 441 19.45 23.85 6.39
CA LEU A 441 18.16 23.17 6.51
C LEU A 441 18.31 21.82 7.23
N ALA A 442 19.36 21.04 6.93
CA ALA A 442 19.64 19.77 7.61
C ALA A 442 19.92 19.96 9.12
N ALA A 443 20.68 21.00 9.49
CA ALA A 443 20.97 21.33 10.88
C ALA A 443 19.70 21.72 11.65
N ILE A 444 18.85 22.57 11.04
CA ILE A 444 17.57 22.97 11.62
C ILE A 444 16.61 21.78 11.71
N ALA A 445 16.56 20.93 10.67
CA ALA A 445 15.76 19.71 10.65
C ALA A 445 16.14 18.77 11.80
N ARG A 446 17.44 18.58 12.06
CA ARG A 446 17.92 17.79 13.19
C ARG A 446 17.46 18.37 14.53
N GLY A 447 17.52 19.70 14.69
CA GLY A 447 16.99 20.39 15.88
C GLY A 447 15.49 20.19 16.06
N LEU A 448 14.70 20.34 14.99
CA LEU A 448 13.24 20.15 15.03
C LEU A 448 12.83 18.70 15.32
N LEU A 449 13.55 17.73 14.75
CA LEU A 449 13.32 16.29 14.96
C LEU A 449 13.67 15.82 16.37
N SER A 450 14.51 16.56 17.10
CA SER A 450 14.83 16.27 18.51
C SER A 450 13.68 16.61 19.48
N SER A 451 12.67 17.37 19.04
CA SER A 451 11.55 17.77 19.89
C SER A 451 10.48 16.68 19.97
N GLN A 452 10.05 16.32 21.18
CA GLN A 452 8.97 15.35 21.42
C GLN A 452 7.56 15.85 21.03
N ARG A 453 7.41 17.09 20.55
CA ARG A 453 6.11 17.61 20.11
C ARG A 453 5.84 17.19 18.66
N ASP A 454 4.86 16.32 18.47
CA ASP A 454 4.43 15.73 17.18
C ASP A 454 4.40 16.71 15.99
N GLY A 455 3.92 17.95 16.18
CA GLY A 455 3.88 18.95 15.10
C GLY A 455 5.25 19.45 14.62
N LYS A 456 6.22 19.63 15.54
CA LYS A 456 7.60 20.05 15.18
C LYS A 456 8.36 18.93 14.48
N HIS A 457 8.05 17.69 14.84
CA HIS A 457 8.63 16.49 14.24
C HIS A 457 8.32 16.38 12.74
N HIS A 458 7.07 16.60 12.34
CA HIS A 458 6.69 16.53 10.91
C HIS A 458 7.29 17.65 10.06
N LEU A 459 7.40 18.86 10.61
CA LEU A 459 8.10 19.96 9.94
C LEU A 459 9.59 19.64 9.78
N GLY A 460 10.24 19.11 10.83
CA GLY A 460 11.62 18.67 10.77
C GLY A 460 11.85 17.56 9.73
N LEU A 461 10.90 16.63 9.56
CA LEU A 461 10.97 15.59 8.53
C LEU A 461 10.93 16.18 7.11
N ALA A 462 10.03 17.13 6.85
CA ALA A 462 9.92 17.79 5.55
C ALA A 462 11.22 18.54 5.19
N TRP A 463 11.81 19.24 6.17
CA TRP A 463 13.07 19.96 6.01
C TRP A 463 14.24 19.01 5.77
N ALA A 464 14.27 17.87 6.46
CA ALA A 464 15.29 16.84 6.26
C ALA A 464 15.25 16.29 4.83
N ILE A 465 14.06 16.00 4.29
CA ILE A 465 13.86 15.51 2.92
C ILE A 465 14.31 16.58 1.92
N ALA A 466 13.82 17.82 2.07
CA ALA A 466 14.19 18.92 1.18
C ALA A 466 15.71 19.17 1.19
N ALA A 467 16.35 19.14 2.36
CA ALA A 467 17.79 19.25 2.50
C ALA A 467 18.53 18.10 1.81
N THR A 468 18.01 16.86 1.89
CA THR A 468 18.66 15.73 1.19
C THR A 468 18.59 15.89 -0.31
N CYS A 469 17.41 16.25 -0.85
CA CYS A 469 17.25 16.50 -2.28
C CYS A 469 18.12 17.67 -2.74
N GLY A 470 18.15 18.78 -1.99
CA GLY A 470 18.99 19.94 -2.29
C GLY A 470 20.49 19.62 -2.32
N LEU A 471 20.98 18.79 -1.39
CA LEU A 471 22.37 18.31 -1.41
C LEU A 471 22.68 17.46 -2.65
N ILE A 472 21.78 16.55 -3.02
CA ILE A 472 21.96 15.68 -4.20
C ILE A 472 21.99 16.54 -5.47
N THR A 473 21.03 17.45 -5.63
CA THR A 473 20.96 18.35 -6.78
C THR A 473 22.15 19.31 -6.83
N GLY A 474 22.56 19.88 -5.69
CA GLY A 474 23.70 20.79 -5.62
C GLY A 474 25.01 20.14 -6.06
N VAL A 475 25.24 18.87 -5.69
CA VAL A 475 26.40 18.11 -6.19
C VAL A 475 26.26 17.78 -7.68
N LEU A 476 25.06 17.46 -8.15
CA LEU A 476 24.82 17.13 -9.56
C LEU A 476 25.08 18.31 -10.50
N LEU A 477 24.73 19.54 -10.10
CA LEU A 477 24.95 20.74 -10.92
C LEU A 477 26.43 21.04 -11.16
N GLN A 478 27.36 20.53 -10.33
CA GLN A 478 28.81 20.69 -10.58
C GLN A 478 29.32 19.84 -11.73
N ILE A 479 28.56 18.85 -12.16
CA ILE A 479 29.05 17.82 -13.05
C ILE A 479 28.37 18.00 -14.40
N GLN A 480 29.09 18.62 -15.34
CA GLN A 480 28.70 18.65 -16.75
C GLN A 480 28.52 17.21 -17.25
N SER A 481 27.30 16.83 -17.64
CA SER A 481 27.01 15.46 -18.07
C SER A 481 26.09 15.42 -19.27
N ASN A 482 26.36 14.49 -20.19
CA ASN A 482 25.45 14.09 -21.26
C ASN A 482 24.27 13.26 -20.69
N ASP A 483 23.14 13.23 -21.38
CA ASP A 483 21.87 12.62 -20.93
C ASP A 483 22.00 11.20 -20.35
N VAL A 484 22.81 10.32 -20.96
CA VAL A 484 22.98 8.92 -20.51
C VAL A 484 23.73 8.82 -19.18
N SER A 485 24.60 9.79 -18.88
CA SER A 485 25.37 9.83 -17.63
C SER A 485 24.54 10.38 -16.46
N PHE A 486 23.42 11.07 -16.72
CA PHE A 486 22.66 11.77 -15.68
C PHE A 486 22.03 10.82 -14.64
N ILE A 487 21.40 9.71 -15.06
CA ILE A 487 20.78 8.74 -14.14
C ILE A 487 21.85 8.00 -13.32
N MET A 488 22.95 7.62 -13.96
CA MET A 488 24.07 6.97 -13.27
C MET A 488 24.67 7.90 -12.23
N LEU A 489 24.94 9.15 -12.63
CA LEU A 489 25.60 10.11 -11.78
C LEU A 489 24.70 10.53 -10.61
N SER A 490 23.42 10.80 -10.86
CA SER A 490 22.45 11.10 -9.80
C SER A 490 22.30 9.98 -8.79
N SER A 491 22.29 8.72 -9.25
CA SER A 491 22.23 7.57 -8.33
C SER A 491 23.54 7.39 -7.55
N LEU A 492 24.71 7.57 -8.17
CA LEU A 492 26.01 7.49 -7.49
C LEU A 492 26.23 8.61 -6.48
N THR A 493 25.81 9.85 -6.77
CA THR A 493 25.91 10.99 -5.84
C THR A 493 24.92 10.86 -4.70
N ALA A 494 23.73 10.30 -4.94
CA ALA A 494 22.71 10.09 -3.92
C ALA A 494 23.16 9.13 -2.81
N LEU A 495 23.90 8.07 -3.12
CA LEU A 495 24.31 7.04 -2.17
C LEU A 495 25.07 7.57 -0.92
N PRO A 496 26.22 8.27 -1.07
CA PRO A 496 26.97 8.76 0.08
C PRO A 496 26.18 9.83 0.86
N ILE A 497 25.42 10.69 0.17
CA ILE A 497 24.62 11.74 0.80
C ILE A 497 23.50 11.12 1.66
N LEU A 498 22.77 10.14 1.12
CA LEU A 498 21.71 9.43 1.85
C LEU A 498 22.28 8.66 3.04
N ALA A 499 23.45 8.02 2.90
CA ALA A 499 24.11 7.33 4.00
C ALA A 499 24.53 8.30 5.12
N ALA A 500 25.18 9.42 4.77
CA ALA A 500 25.59 10.46 5.70
C ALA A 500 24.39 11.06 6.43
N MET A 501 23.32 11.37 5.70
CA MET A 501 22.10 11.97 6.27
C MET A 501 21.33 10.98 7.16
N ALA A 502 21.28 9.69 6.79
CA ALA A 502 20.68 8.66 7.64
C ALA A 502 21.42 8.49 8.98
N MET A 503 22.75 8.69 8.98
CA MET A 503 23.54 8.72 10.21
C MET A 503 23.33 10.02 11.00
N ALA A 504 23.37 11.17 10.33
CA ALA A 504 23.27 12.49 10.95
C ALA A 504 21.91 12.78 11.59
N ILE A 505 20.83 12.23 11.03
CA ILE A 505 19.45 12.46 11.47
C ILE A 505 18.94 11.23 12.25
N PRO A 506 18.80 11.33 13.59
CA PRO A 506 18.39 10.21 14.43
C PRO A 506 16.87 10.02 14.50
N ASP A 507 16.17 10.16 13.37
CA ASP A 507 14.73 9.89 13.27
C ASP A 507 14.44 8.56 12.57
N ARG A 508 13.51 7.77 13.12
CA ARG A 508 13.06 6.50 12.57
C ARG A 508 12.36 6.65 11.23
N THR A 509 11.52 7.67 11.06
CA THR A 509 10.74 7.88 9.83
C THR A 509 11.66 8.31 8.71
N TYR A 510 12.51 9.30 8.97
CA TYR A 510 13.53 9.73 8.02
C TYR A 510 14.49 8.60 7.61
N ARG A 511 15.04 7.85 8.58
CA ARG A 511 15.95 6.72 8.28
C ARG A 511 15.28 5.63 7.46
N PHE A 512 14.00 5.33 7.72
CA PHE A 512 13.25 4.41 6.88
C PHE A 512 13.23 4.90 5.43
N MET A 513 12.86 6.16 5.20
CA MET A 513 12.84 6.76 3.86
C MET A 513 14.22 6.80 3.21
N ALA A 514 15.26 7.20 3.94
CA ALA A 514 16.63 7.24 3.44
C ALA A 514 17.10 5.84 3.01
N ILE A 515 16.77 4.78 3.75
CA ILE A 515 17.10 3.40 3.36
C ILE A 515 16.26 2.92 2.16
N THR A 516 14.99 3.33 2.05
CA THR A 516 14.21 3.04 0.83
C THR A 516 14.86 3.65 -0.41
N ALA A 517 15.26 4.91 -0.34
CA ALA A 517 15.92 5.61 -1.42
C ALA A 517 17.31 5.02 -1.70
N LEU A 518 18.09 4.72 -0.64
CA LEU A 518 19.43 4.15 -0.77
C LEU A 518 19.40 2.77 -1.45
N THR A 519 18.43 1.91 -1.11
CA THR A 519 18.30 0.61 -1.78
C THR A 519 17.85 0.73 -3.23
N PHE A 520 16.95 1.67 -3.53
CA PHE A 520 16.55 1.98 -4.91
C PHE A 520 17.74 2.48 -5.74
N PHE A 521 18.45 3.51 -5.27
CA PHE A 521 19.60 4.09 -5.97
C PHE A 521 20.80 3.14 -6.02
N LEU A 522 21.00 2.27 -5.03
CA LEU A 522 22.09 1.30 -5.04
C LEU A 522 21.97 0.34 -6.21
N VAL A 523 20.78 -0.22 -6.43
CA VAL A 523 20.56 -1.15 -7.53
C VAL A 523 20.55 -0.42 -8.86
N LEU A 524 19.99 0.80 -8.91
CA LEU A 524 19.98 1.62 -10.13
C LEU A 524 21.40 2.03 -10.55
N ALA A 525 22.21 2.51 -9.61
CA ALA A 525 23.62 2.86 -9.84
C ALA A 525 24.41 1.63 -10.30
N GLY A 526 24.29 0.51 -9.57
CA GLY A 526 24.95 -0.74 -9.91
C GLY A 526 24.57 -1.25 -11.31
N TYR A 527 23.30 -1.10 -11.69
CA TYR A 527 22.82 -1.45 -13.03
C TYR A 527 23.38 -0.53 -14.12
N SER A 528 23.35 0.79 -13.91
CA SER A 528 23.91 1.74 -14.88
C SER A 528 25.41 1.56 -15.09
N LEU A 529 26.18 1.34 -14.01
CA LEU A 529 27.62 1.14 -14.06
C LEU A 529 27.96 -0.22 -14.71
N ALA A 530 27.25 -1.28 -14.35
CA ALA A 530 27.44 -2.59 -14.96
C ALA A 530 27.17 -2.57 -16.48
N ARG A 531 26.19 -1.79 -16.94
CA ARG A 531 25.90 -1.67 -18.38
C ARG A 531 27.03 -1.01 -19.16
N ILE A 532 27.71 -0.03 -18.57
CA ILE A 532 28.80 0.71 -19.23
C ILE A 532 30.11 -0.09 -19.19
N CYS A 533 30.40 -0.74 -18.07
CA CYS A 533 31.70 -1.39 -17.85
C CYS A 533 31.75 -2.85 -18.29
N LEU A 534 30.61 -3.55 -18.39
CA LEU A 534 30.57 -5.00 -18.60
C LEU A 534 29.78 -5.39 -19.85
N SER A 535 30.03 -6.60 -20.35
CA SER A 535 29.19 -7.19 -21.40
C SER A 535 27.74 -7.38 -20.91
N PRO A 536 26.73 -7.40 -21.81
CA PRO A 536 25.32 -7.49 -21.39
C PRO A 536 25.00 -8.69 -20.48
N MET A 537 25.66 -9.84 -20.70
CA MET A 537 25.48 -11.02 -19.85
C MET A 537 26.14 -10.84 -18.47
N ALA A 538 27.38 -10.33 -18.44
CA ALA A 538 28.08 -10.05 -17.20
C ALA A 538 27.38 -8.95 -16.38
N ALA A 539 26.82 -7.94 -17.03
CA ALA A 539 26.04 -6.90 -16.39
C ALA A 539 24.78 -7.44 -15.70
N ARG A 540 24.02 -8.31 -16.38
CA ARG A 540 22.86 -8.99 -15.77
C ARG A 540 23.24 -9.82 -14.55
N LEU A 541 24.34 -10.58 -14.63
CA LEU A 541 24.84 -11.37 -13.51
C LEU A 541 25.28 -10.48 -12.34
N ALA A 542 26.05 -9.42 -12.60
CA ALA A 542 26.51 -8.49 -11.56
C ALA A 542 25.33 -7.86 -10.79
N VAL A 543 24.30 -7.42 -11.51
CA VAL A 543 23.08 -6.84 -10.90
C VAL A 543 22.27 -7.90 -10.15
N SER A 544 22.20 -9.12 -10.68
CA SER A 544 21.56 -10.24 -9.97
C SER A 544 22.26 -10.55 -8.65
N VAL A 545 23.61 -10.56 -8.64
CA VAL A 545 24.41 -10.77 -7.43
C VAL A 545 24.21 -9.63 -6.43
N LEU A 546 24.18 -8.38 -6.90
CA LEU A 546 23.90 -7.21 -6.06
C LEU A 546 22.52 -7.31 -5.39
N VAL A 547 21.47 -7.61 -6.16
CA VAL A 547 20.11 -7.76 -5.62
C VAL A 547 20.02 -8.96 -4.67
N ALA A 548 20.68 -10.08 -4.99
CA ALA A 548 20.74 -11.24 -4.11
C ALA A 548 21.41 -10.91 -2.77
N ALA A 549 22.49 -10.11 -2.79
CA ALA A 549 23.15 -9.65 -1.57
C ALA A 549 22.25 -8.72 -0.74
N VAL A 550 21.47 -7.84 -1.38
CA VAL A 550 20.50 -6.96 -0.70
C VAL A 550 19.38 -7.80 -0.03
N ILE A 551 18.84 -8.79 -0.72
CA ILE A 551 17.85 -9.72 -0.14
C ILE A 551 18.46 -10.52 1.01
N PHE A 552 19.68 -11.02 0.84
CA PHE A 552 20.37 -11.77 1.89
C PHE A 552 20.58 -10.92 3.14
N LEU A 553 21.02 -9.67 2.98
CA LEU A 553 21.15 -8.70 4.08
C LEU A 553 19.82 -8.45 4.78
N TRP A 554 18.73 -8.29 4.01
CA TRP A 554 17.40 -8.12 4.57
C TRP A 554 16.95 -9.34 5.37
N MET A 555 17.11 -10.55 4.83
CA MET A 555 16.78 -11.80 5.49
C MET A 555 17.64 -12.06 6.73
N TRP A 556 18.91 -11.69 6.70
CA TRP A 556 19.79 -11.72 7.85
C TRP A 556 19.32 -10.75 8.95
N THR A 557 18.89 -9.54 8.56
CA THR A 557 18.33 -8.54 9.50
C THR A 557 17.03 -9.04 10.14
N VAL A 558 16.14 -9.65 9.36
CA VAL A 558 14.88 -10.24 9.87
C VAL A 558 15.17 -11.36 10.86
N SER A 559 16.17 -12.18 10.58
CA SER A 559 16.51 -13.32 11.43
C SER A 559 17.18 -12.93 12.75
N HIS A 560 17.99 -11.88 12.72
CA HIS A 560 18.69 -11.37 13.90
C HIS A 560 18.00 -10.19 14.59
N GLN A 561 16.77 -9.85 14.19
CA GLN A 561 16.08 -8.63 14.60
C GLN A 561 16.03 -8.42 16.12
N LEU A 562 15.78 -9.47 16.91
CA LEU A 562 15.71 -9.37 18.37
C LEU A 562 17.08 -9.09 19.01
N ARG A 563 18.15 -9.71 18.48
CA ARG A 563 19.52 -9.46 18.95
C ARG A 563 20.00 -8.06 18.57
N LEU A 564 19.72 -7.64 17.34
CA LEU A 564 20.08 -6.30 16.86
C LEU A 564 19.31 -5.19 17.60
N GLN A 565 18.06 -5.44 18.00
CA GLN A 565 17.26 -4.52 18.79
C GLN A 565 17.73 -4.38 20.24
N ALA A 566 18.38 -5.40 20.80
CA ALA A 566 19.00 -5.35 22.12
C ALA A 566 20.41 -4.71 22.11
N GLY A 567 21.00 -4.53 20.93
CA GLY A 567 22.36 -4.01 20.76
C GLY A 567 22.44 -2.50 20.46
N PRO A 568 23.66 -1.98 20.20
CA PRO A 568 23.89 -0.56 19.91
C PRO A 568 23.23 -0.07 18.62
N TYR A 569 22.88 -1.00 17.72
CA TYR A 569 22.25 -0.70 16.42
C TYR A 569 20.71 -0.73 16.46
N ALA A 570 20.10 -0.71 17.65
CA ALA A 570 18.65 -0.84 17.82
C ALA A 570 17.82 0.14 16.95
N ASP A 571 18.32 1.37 16.78
CA ASP A 571 17.63 2.40 16.00
C ASP A 571 17.74 2.23 14.47
N ALA A 572 18.66 1.40 13.99
CA ALA A 572 18.80 1.09 12.57
C ALA A 572 17.94 -0.12 12.13
N VAL A 573 17.54 -0.99 13.06
CA VAL A 573 16.84 -2.25 12.72
C VAL A 573 15.50 -2.00 12.03
N HIS A 574 14.66 -1.12 12.58
CA HIS A 574 13.33 -0.87 12.02
C HIS A 574 13.40 -0.25 10.61
N PRO A 575 14.22 0.80 10.37
CA PRO A 575 14.50 1.30 9.03
C PRO A 575 14.99 0.23 8.05
N LEU A 576 15.93 -0.64 8.44
CA LEU A 576 16.44 -1.71 7.56
C LEU A 576 15.37 -2.75 7.23
N LEU A 577 14.56 -3.14 8.23
CA LEU A 577 13.59 -4.21 8.10
C LEU A 577 12.45 -3.88 7.12
N TYR A 578 12.04 -2.61 7.07
CA TYR A 578 10.98 -2.14 6.18
C TYR A 578 11.49 -1.35 4.97
N GLY A 579 12.62 -0.66 5.09
CA GLY A 579 13.17 0.20 4.06
C GLY A 579 13.70 -0.58 2.86
N ILE A 580 14.44 -1.66 3.11
CA ILE A 580 14.98 -2.52 2.03
C ILE A 580 13.87 -3.10 1.14
N PRO A 581 12.85 -3.80 1.67
CA PRO A 581 11.80 -4.35 0.83
C PRO A 581 11.00 -3.28 0.11
N CYS A 582 10.78 -2.11 0.72
CA CYS A 582 10.07 -1.01 0.07
C CYS A 582 10.87 -0.40 -1.09
N GLY A 583 12.20 -0.30 -0.99
CA GLY A 583 13.06 0.09 -2.12
C GLY A 583 13.03 -0.93 -3.27
N LEU A 584 13.02 -2.23 -2.95
CA LEU A 584 12.85 -3.31 -3.95
C LEU A 584 11.46 -3.29 -4.61
N MET A 585 10.41 -2.92 -3.86
CA MET A 585 9.07 -2.72 -4.42
C MET A 585 9.04 -1.57 -5.43
N LEU A 586 9.65 -0.42 -5.09
CA LEU A 586 9.78 0.72 -6.01
C LEU A 586 10.56 0.35 -7.27
N LEU A 587 11.67 -0.38 -7.11
CA LEU A 587 12.48 -0.86 -8.22
C LEU A 587 11.70 -1.82 -9.15
N SER A 588 10.88 -2.69 -8.56
CA SER A 588 10.02 -3.61 -9.32
C SER A 588 8.99 -2.86 -10.16
N PHE A 589 8.40 -1.79 -9.62
CA PHE A 589 7.48 -0.93 -10.38
C PHE A 589 8.17 -0.15 -11.50
N LEU A 590 9.37 0.38 -11.22
CA LEU A 590 10.17 1.08 -12.23
C LEU A 590 10.40 0.19 -13.45
N GLY A 591 10.78 -1.07 -13.24
CA GLY A 591 11.05 -2.01 -14.35
C GLY A 591 9.86 -2.18 -15.30
N ILE A 592 8.67 -2.36 -14.75
CA ILE A 592 7.45 -2.60 -15.55
C ILE A 592 6.90 -1.33 -16.20
N ASN A 593 6.99 -0.18 -15.52
CA ASN A 593 6.43 1.08 -15.98
C ASN A 593 7.46 1.96 -16.70
N ALA A 594 8.66 1.44 -16.98
CA ALA A 594 9.73 2.18 -17.63
C ALA A 594 9.28 2.80 -18.96
N ALA A 595 8.40 2.11 -19.72
CA ALA A 595 7.84 2.58 -20.98
C ALA A 595 6.84 3.74 -20.85
N TYR A 596 6.24 3.95 -19.67
CA TYR A 596 5.40 5.12 -19.38
C TYR A 596 6.21 6.24 -18.70
N LEU A 597 7.27 5.88 -18.00
CA LEU A 597 8.18 6.82 -17.33
C LEU A 597 9.26 7.35 -18.27
N THR A 598 9.19 7.05 -19.56
CA THR A 598 10.18 7.44 -20.59
C THR A 598 10.30 8.94 -20.72
N ASP A 599 9.16 9.63 -20.66
CA ASP A 599 9.10 11.09 -20.80
C ASP A 599 9.63 11.78 -19.54
N PHE A 600 9.60 11.07 -18.40
CA PHE A 600 10.13 11.56 -17.12
C PHE A 600 11.61 11.20 -16.91
N LEU A 601 12.05 10.04 -17.41
CA LEU A 601 13.41 9.49 -17.26
C LEU A 601 14.25 9.59 -18.53
N TRP A 602 13.74 10.26 -19.57
CA TRP A 602 14.37 10.50 -20.87
C TRP A 602 14.92 9.25 -21.61
N SER A 603 14.62 8.02 -21.16
CA SER A 603 15.13 6.78 -21.80
C SER A 603 14.32 5.50 -21.53
N ALA A 604 13.70 4.92 -22.57
CA ALA A 604 12.76 3.79 -22.47
C ALA A 604 13.38 2.39 -22.55
N SER A 605 14.29 2.19 -23.51
CA SER A 605 14.80 0.87 -23.92
C SER A 605 15.76 0.23 -22.90
N GLN A 606 15.95 0.90 -21.77
CA GLN A 606 17.08 0.74 -20.87
C GLN A 606 16.71 0.02 -19.57
N PHE A 607 15.48 -0.44 -19.35
CA PHE A 607 15.05 -1.00 -18.06
C PHE A 607 14.57 -2.47 -18.12
N SER A 608 14.49 -3.05 -19.32
CA SER A 608 14.17 -4.47 -19.57
C SER A 608 15.12 -5.44 -18.84
N THR A 609 16.42 -5.20 -19.03
CA THR A 609 17.50 -6.00 -18.44
C THR A 609 17.55 -5.84 -16.92
N LEU A 610 17.16 -4.67 -16.39
CA LEU A 610 17.02 -4.44 -14.95
C LEU A 610 15.89 -5.32 -14.37
N GLN A 611 14.76 -5.44 -15.03
CA GLN A 611 13.66 -6.30 -14.57
C GLN A 611 14.06 -7.78 -14.52
N SER A 612 14.70 -8.30 -15.58
CA SER A 612 15.18 -9.68 -15.58
C SER A 612 16.23 -9.96 -14.48
N ALA A 613 17.19 -9.04 -14.31
CA ALA A 613 18.27 -9.16 -13.33
C ALA A 613 17.78 -9.03 -11.87
N THR A 614 16.77 -8.18 -11.64
CA THR A 614 16.14 -8.06 -10.31
C THR A 614 15.38 -9.35 -9.96
N GLY A 615 14.68 -9.96 -10.93
CA GLY A 615 14.01 -11.25 -10.73
C GLY A 615 14.94 -12.39 -10.34
N THR A 616 16.03 -12.58 -11.09
CA THR A 616 17.07 -13.58 -10.80
C THR A 616 17.77 -13.31 -9.48
N GLY A 617 18.06 -12.04 -9.17
CA GLY A 617 18.65 -11.65 -7.89
C GLY A 617 17.74 -11.91 -6.69
N ILE A 618 16.44 -11.60 -6.80
CA ILE A 618 15.43 -11.91 -5.77
C ILE A 618 15.38 -13.42 -5.54
N ALA A 619 15.29 -14.21 -6.61
CA ALA A 619 15.25 -15.67 -6.52
C ALA A 619 16.49 -16.26 -5.84
N ALA A 620 17.68 -15.86 -6.29
CA ALA A 620 18.94 -16.31 -5.71
C ALA A 620 19.08 -15.90 -4.24
N GLY A 621 18.77 -14.64 -3.92
CA GLY A 621 18.82 -14.13 -2.55
C GLY A 621 17.90 -14.87 -1.59
N LEU A 622 16.66 -15.16 -2.00
CA LEU A 622 15.69 -15.90 -1.16
C LEU A 622 16.15 -17.34 -0.90
N VAL A 623 16.61 -18.05 -1.94
CA VAL A 623 17.08 -19.44 -1.82
C VAL A 623 18.36 -19.52 -0.99
N LEU A 624 19.35 -18.66 -1.24
CA LEU A 624 20.59 -18.61 -0.45
C LEU A 624 20.32 -18.26 1.02
N SER A 625 19.39 -17.34 1.28
CA SER A 625 18.97 -17.01 2.65
C SER A 625 18.33 -18.22 3.35
N ALA A 626 17.44 -18.95 2.66
CA ALA A 626 16.80 -20.13 3.21
C ALA A 626 17.81 -21.25 3.53
N LEU A 627 18.78 -21.49 2.63
CA LEU A 627 19.84 -22.48 2.83
C LEU A 627 20.78 -22.09 3.97
N SER A 628 21.19 -20.82 4.05
CA SER A 628 22.04 -20.30 5.13
C SER A 628 21.35 -20.45 6.49
N GLN A 629 20.06 -20.11 6.58
CA GLN A 629 19.29 -20.25 7.83
C GLN A 629 19.14 -21.71 8.26
N LYS A 630 18.91 -22.63 7.30
CA LYS A 630 18.87 -24.08 7.58
C LYS A 630 20.20 -24.58 8.13
N ARG A 631 21.34 -24.11 7.58
CA ARG A 631 22.68 -24.49 8.04
C ARG A 631 22.97 -24.04 9.48
N HIS A 632 22.45 -22.89 9.89
CA HIS A 632 22.69 -22.32 11.22
C HIS A 632 21.64 -22.69 12.28
N ASN A 633 20.76 -23.69 12.02
CA ASN A 633 19.72 -24.15 12.93
C ASN A 633 18.88 -23.02 13.55
N GLN A 634 18.66 -21.93 12.81
CA GLN A 634 17.89 -20.83 13.35
C GLN A 634 16.40 -21.23 13.42
N PRO A 635 15.73 -21.00 14.56
CA PRO A 635 14.40 -21.53 14.86
C PRO A 635 13.28 -20.91 14.01
N LEU A 636 13.61 -20.02 13.08
CA LEU A 636 12.65 -19.11 12.48
C LEU A 636 11.74 -19.79 11.48
N PHE A 637 12.19 -20.84 10.79
CA PHE A 637 11.40 -21.49 9.75
C PHE A 637 11.94 -22.88 9.40
N SER A 638 11.35 -23.93 9.96
CA SER A 638 11.92 -25.28 9.86
C SER A 638 11.44 -26.10 8.65
N ILE A 639 10.16 -26.04 8.24
CA ILE A 639 9.65 -26.89 7.12
C ILE A 639 9.18 -26.06 5.91
N ILE A 640 8.71 -24.83 6.15
CA ILE A 640 7.94 -24.07 5.14
C ILE A 640 8.82 -23.14 4.28
N THR A 641 9.96 -22.66 4.79
CA THR A 641 10.76 -21.61 4.12
C THR A 641 11.42 -22.04 2.84
N LEU A 642 12.07 -23.20 2.81
CA LEU A 642 12.78 -23.63 1.61
C LEU A 642 11.80 -23.85 0.45
N PRO A 643 10.67 -24.58 0.62
CA PRO A 643 9.63 -24.63 -0.40
C PRO A 643 9.11 -23.23 -0.79
N ALA A 644 8.79 -22.38 0.20
CA ALA A 644 8.29 -21.03 -0.08
C ALA A 644 9.29 -20.17 -0.85
N ALA A 645 10.59 -20.25 -0.53
CA ALA A 645 11.65 -19.51 -1.20
C ALA A 645 11.82 -19.98 -2.65
N LEU A 646 11.72 -21.29 -2.90
CA LEU A 646 11.74 -21.84 -4.25
C LEU A 646 10.55 -21.37 -5.08
N ILE A 647 9.34 -21.37 -4.50
CA ILE A 647 8.13 -20.93 -5.20
C ILE A 647 8.15 -19.42 -5.47
N CYS A 648 8.46 -18.60 -4.45
CA CYS A 648 8.59 -17.16 -4.61
C CYS A 648 9.73 -16.81 -5.57
N GLY A 649 10.85 -17.55 -5.52
CA GLY A 649 11.97 -17.38 -6.44
C GLY A 649 11.59 -17.72 -7.87
N ALA A 650 10.93 -18.85 -8.11
CA ALA A 650 10.45 -19.23 -9.44
C ALA A 650 9.48 -18.19 -10.02
N ALA A 651 8.59 -17.64 -9.20
CA ALA A 651 7.72 -16.54 -9.61
C ALA A 651 8.51 -15.24 -9.91
N ALA A 652 9.54 -14.94 -9.11
CA ALA A 652 10.39 -13.76 -9.28
C ALA A 652 11.18 -13.78 -10.59
N LEU A 653 11.58 -14.95 -11.10
CA LEU A 653 12.33 -15.07 -12.36
C LEU A 653 11.63 -14.44 -13.56
N TYR A 654 10.30 -14.49 -13.59
CA TYR A 654 9.49 -13.93 -14.67
C TYR A 654 8.83 -12.60 -14.28
N ALA A 655 8.45 -12.48 -13.00
CA ALA A 655 7.72 -11.34 -12.48
C ALA A 655 8.29 -10.99 -11.09
N PRO A 656 9.37 -10.17 -11.02
CA PRO A 656 10.08 -9.88 -9.76
C PRO A 656 9.15 -9.41 -8.64
N GLY A 657 8.18 -8.55 -8.97
CA GLY A 657 7.21 -8.06 -7.99
C GLY A 657 6.18 -9.10 -7.52
N ILE A 658 5.83 -10.10 -8.34
CA ILE A 658 4.96 -11.21 -7.88
C ILE A 658 5.72 -12.06 -6.86
N GLY A 659 6.96 -12.45 -7.17
CA GLY A 659 7.80 -13.24 -6.26
C GLY A 659 8.11 -12.52 -4.95
N LEU A 660 8.48 -11.24 -5.04
CA LEU A 660 8.67 -10.37 -3.87
C LEU A 660 7.37 -10.21 -3.07
N GLY A 661 6.23 -9.96 -3.74
CA GLY A 661 4.93 -9.77 -3.12
C GLY A 661 4.46 -10.99 -2.33
N LEU A 662 4.62 -12.19 -2.88
CA LEU A 662 4.34 -13.46 -2.20
C LEU A 662 5.19 -13.61 -0.93
N TRP A 663 6.47 -13.31 -1.01
CA TRP A 663 7.36 -13.36 0.15
C TRP A 663 7.00 -12.30 1.21
N LEU A 664 6.60 -11.10 0.78
CA LEU A 664 6.16 -10.03 1.68
C LEU A 664 4.86 -10.39 2.42
N ILE A 665 3.92 -11.10 1.78
CA ILE A 665 2.72 -11.64 2.44
C ILE A 665 3.09 -12.63 3.56
N LEU A 666 4.04 -13.52 3.30
CA LEU A 666 4.56 -14.44 4.32
C LEU A 666 5.25 -13.69 5.47
N MET A 667 6.04 -12.67 5.14
CA MET A 667 6.69 -11.82 6.12
C MET A 667 5.70 -11.01 6.95
N ALA A 668 4.61 -10.53 6.36
CA ALA A 668 3.55 -9.83 7.08
C ALA A 668 2.91 -10.74 8.14
N ARG A 669 2.67 -12.02 7.82
CA ARG A 669 2.18 -12.99 8.81
C ARG A 669 3.21 -13.27 9.88
N TYR A 670 4.47 -13.46 9.50
CA TYR A 670 5.56 -13.75 10.43
C TYR A 670 5.83 -12.59 11.41
N GLN A 671 5.67 -11.35 10.97
CA GLN A 671 5.75 -10.15 11.82
C GLN A 671 4.46 -9.85 12.57
N GLY A 672 3.36 -10.55 12.26
CA GLY A 672 2.07 -10.36 12.89
C GLY A 672 1.43 -8.99 12.62
N SER A 673 1.82 -8.30 11.55
CA SER A 673 1.33 -6.95 11.24
C SER A 673 0.27 -6.99 10.13
N LEU A 674 -0.96 -6.61 10.48
CA LEU A 674 -2.04 -6.46 9.51
C LEU A 674 -1.73 -5.34 8.50
N GLY A 675 -1.06 -4.28 8.94
CA GLY A 675 -0.67 -3.17 8.07
C GLY A 675 0.24 -3.64 6.95
N LEU A 676 1.26 -4.45 7.26
CA LEU A 676 2.14 -5.02 6.25
C LEU A 676 1.38 -5.93 5.28
N LEU A 677 0.45 -6.75 5.78
CA LEU A 677 -0.30 -7.67 4.94
C LEU A 677 -1.14 -6.92 3.89
N VAL A 678 -1.79 -5.84 4.31
CA VAL A 678 -2.57 -4.97 3.40
C VAL A 678 -1.64 -4.29 2.39
N MET A 679 -0.49 -3.76 2.83
CA MET A 679 0.48 -3.13 1.94
C MET A 679 1.06 -4.10 0.91
N SER A 680 1.41 -5.33 1.32
CA SER A 680 1.91 -6.37 0.42
C SER A 680 0.85 -6.86 -0.56
N GLY A 681 -0.40 -7.02 -0.11
CA GLY A 681 -1.52 -7.35 -0.99
C GLY A 681 -1.80 -6.24 -2.00
N GLY A 682 -1.82 -4.98 -1.56
CA GLY A 682 -1.98 -3.81 -2.44
C GLY A 682 -0.86 -3.69 -3.47
N PHE A 683 0.39 -3.86 -3.05
CA PHE A 683 1.54 -3.95 -3.94
C PHE A 683 1.35 -5.03 -5.02
N MET A 684 0.95 -6.24 -4.60
CA MET A 684 0.79 -7.36 -5.53
C MET A 684 -0.31 -7.11 -6.56
N VAL A 685 -1.44 -6.52 -6.15
CA VAL A 685 -2.52 -6.12 -7.09
C VAL A 685 -2.03 -5.07 -8.08
N LEU A 686 -1.42 -3.99 -7.60
CA LEU A 686 -0.91 -2.91 -8.46
C LEU A 686 0.17 -3.42 -9.43
N TYR A 687 1.06 -4.29 -8.96
CA TYR A 687 2.11 -4.87 -9.78
C TYR A 687 1.53 -5.77 -10.88
N VAL A 688 0.54 -6.61 -10.58
CA VAL A 688 -0.13 -7.45 -11.59
C VAL A 688 -0.86 -6.60 -12.63
N ILE A 689 -1.48 -5.49 -12.23
CA ILE A 689 -2.10 -4.53 -13.16
C ILE A 689 -1.04 -3.93 -14.10
N GLY A 690 0.08 -3.45 -13.59
CA GLY A 690 1.18 -2.94 -14.43
C GLY A 690 1.76 -4.04 -15.33
N TRP A 691 1.93 -5.25 -14.79
CA TRP A 691 2.50 -6.40 -15.52
C TRP A 691 1.62 -6.85 -16.68
N TYR A 692 0.31 -6.62 -16.65
CA TYR A 692 -0.55 -6.85 -17.81
C TYR A 692 -0.06 -6.08 -19.04
N TYR A 693 0.26 -4.78 -18.87
CA TYR A 693 0.72 -3.90 -19.94
C TYR A 693 2.20 -4.06 -20.31
N PHE A 694 2.95 -4.88 -19.55
CA PHE A 694 4.35 -5.14 -19.84
C PHE A 694 4.53 -6.03 -21.09
N LEU A 695 5.04 -5.46 -22.18
CA LEU A 695 5.04 -6.11 -23.49
C LEU A 695 6.18 -7.11 -23.73
N GLU A 696 7.23 -7.12 -22.90
CA GLU A 696 8.38 -8.02 -23.12
C GLU A 696 8.06 -9.50 -22.88
N VAL A 697 7.02 -9.78 -22.07
CA VAL A 697 6.54 -11.14 -21.85
C VAL A 697 5.27 -11.35 -22.67
N ILE A 698 5.32 -12.31 -23.59
CA ILE A 698 4.17 -12.65 -24.44
C ILE A 698 2.99 -13.19 -23.60
N LEU A 699 1.75 -12.96 -24.06
CA LEU A 699 0.54 -13.35 -23.33
C LEU A 699 0.48 -14.86 -23.04
N LEU A 700 0.99 -15.72 -23.94
CA LEU A 700 1.06 -17.17 -23.69
C LEU A 700 1.92 -17.51 -22.48
N GLN A 701 3.09 -16.90 -22.36
CA GLN A 701 3.98 -17.11 -21.21
C GLN A 701 3.32 -16.61 -19.94
N LYS A 702 2.65 -15.45 -19.97
CA LYS A 702 1.89 -14.94 -18.82
C LYS A 702 0.78 -15.92 -18.42
N SER A 703 0.05 -16.44 -19.41
CA SER A 703 -1.02 -17.41 -19.22
C SER A 703 -0.52 -18.69 -18.55
N LEU A 704 0.50 -19.34 -19.13
CA LEU A 704 1.08 -20.57 -18.62
C LEU A 704 1.62 -20.38 -17.19
N LEU A 705 2.30 -19.26 -16.95
CA LEU A 705 2.82 -18.93 -15.62
C LEU A 705 1.70 -18.83 -14.58
N LEU A 706 0.62 -18.11 -14.90
CA LEU A 706 -0.52 -17.95 -14.00
C LEU A 706 -1.31 -19.25 -13.80
N LEU A 707 -1.47 -20.07 -14.85
CA LEU A 707 -2.12 -21.38 -14.74
C LEU A 707 -1.30 -22.35 -13.88
N VAL A 708 0.00 -22.50 -14.16
CA VAL A 708 0.90 -23.37 -13.41
C VAL A 708 1.02 -22.91 -11.96
N SER A 709 1.26 -21.61 -11.72
CA SER A 709 1.32 -21.08 -10.36
C SER A 709 -0.01 -21.22 -9.63
N GLY A 710 -1.14 -21.05 -10.31
CA GLY A 710 -2.48 -21.28 -9.75
C GLY A 710 -2.66 -22.71 -9.25
N LEU A 711 -2.32 -23.70 -10.08
CA LEU A 711 -2.36 -25.11 -9.71
C LEU A 711 -1.39 -25.45 -8.56
N VAL A 712 -0.16 -24.92 -8.62
CA VAL A 712 0.84 -25.11 -7.56
C VAL A 712 0.35 -24.53 -6.23
N LEU A 713 -0.21 -23.32 -6.22
CA LEU A 713 -0.75 -22.69 -5.01
C LEU A 713 -1.92 -23.48 -4.41
N LEU A 714 -2.82 -24.02 -5.23
CA LEU A 714 -3.90 -24.89 -4.76
C LEU A 714 -3.40 -26.23 -4.24
N GLY A 715 -2.42 -26.85 -4.93
CA GLY A 715 -1.74 -28.05 -4.47
C GLY A 715 -1.05 -27.85 -3.13
N LEU A 716 -0.41 -26.69 -2.93
CA LEU A 716 0.19 -26.30 -1.66
C LEU A 716 -0.86 -26.07 -0.57
N ALA A 717 -1.98 -25.43 -0.88
CA ALA A 717 -3.07 -25.27 0.09
C ALA A 717 -3.57 -26.65 0.59
N TRP A 718 -3.64 -27.64 -0.30
CA TRP A 718 -3.95 -29.03 0.06
C TRP A 718 -2.82 -29.71 0.85
N GLY A 719 -1.57 -29.51 0.45
CA GLY A 719 -0.39 -30.02 1.17
C GLY A 719 -0.30 -29.48 2.60
N VAL A 720 -0.46 -28.17 2.78
CA VAL A 720 -0.54 -27.49 4.09
C VAL A 720 -1.67 -28.08 4.93
N LYS A 721 -2.83 -28.38 4.34
CA LYS A 721 -3.95 -29.00 5.05
C LYS A 721 -3.63 -30.40 5.58
N LYS A 722 -2.77 -31.16 4.88
CA LYS A 722 -2.35 -32.53 5.24
C LYS A 722 -1.17 -32.57 6.20
N VAL A 723 -0.17 -31.71 5.99
CA VAL A 723 1.12 -31.74 6.72
C VAL A 723 1.03 -31.00 8.05
N LEU A 724 0.33 -29.86 8.09
CA LEU A 724 0.24 -29.07 9.33
C LEU A 724 -0.96 -29.54 10.17
N PRO A 725 -0.79 -29.68 11.51
CA PRO A 725 -1.86 -30.09 12.39
C PRO A 725 -3.01 -29.08 12.36
N ALA A 726 -4.24 -29.60 12.39
CA ALA A 726 -5.39 -28.77 12.74
C ALA A 726 -5.26 -28.35 14.22
N GLN A 727 -5.77 -27.17 14.57
CA GLN A 727 -5.86 -26.77 15.96
C GLN A 727 -6.80 -27.76 16.66
N ILE A 728 -6.24 -28.68 17.46
CA ILE A 728 -7.02 -29.60 18.27
C ILE A 728 -7.75 -28.72 19.28
N GLY A 729 -9.08 -28.76 19.27
CA GLY A 729 -9.89 -28.16 20.32
C GLY A 729 -9.62 -28.91 21.62
N GLY A 730 -8.66 -28.44 22.40
CA GLY A 730 -8.36 -28.96 23.73
C GLY A 730 -9.34 -28.41 24.76
N ALA A 731 -10.47 -29.10 24.89
CA ALA A 731 -11.12 -29.37 26.17
C ALA A 731 -11.85 -30.71 26.03
N SER A 732 -11.08 -31.80 25.95
CA SER A 732 -11.48 -33.00 26.68
C SER A 732 -11.08 -32.76 28.13
N GLU A 733 -12.03 -32.25 28.92
CA GLU A 733 -12.04 -32.53 30.35
C GLU A 733 -12.07 -34.06 30.53
N ASN A 734 -11.36 -34.53 31.55
CA ASN A 734 -11.24 -35.90 32.06
C ASN A 734 -10.11 -36.76 31.45
N ALA A 735 -8.88 -36.55 31.93
CA ALA A 735 -8.08 -37.53 32.69
C ALA A 735 -6.68 -36.96 32.98
#